data_AF-A0A660V384-F1
#
_entry.id   AF-A0A660V384-F1
#
_cell.length_a   1.000
_cell.length_b   1.000
_cell.length_c   1.000
_cell.angle_alpha   90.00
_cell.angle_beta   90.00
_cell.angle_gamma   90.00
#
_symmetry.space_group_name_H-M   'P 1'
#
loop_
_entity.id
_entity.type
_entity.pdbx_description
1 polymer ?
#
loop_
_entity_poly.entity_id
_entity_poly.type
_entity_poly.pdbx_seq_one_letter_code
_entity_poly.pdbx_strand_id
1 'polypeptide(L)'
;MNEELRIGAMAIKQGIMTPRQVNICLEIQAKLRAYGVDMPLGEVAVRRGFIRQEQLEALLRAQTAPPDSEQHPLEEQPQPFERRPRLSALPRGVVNAFTALSVLLCLGIWGVFLYRAASPVKKIVVKTKFRNSSRTEPASVSKPPSVHPPTTQQDQDFNRLKKLFETCKEPKTVLTACENFRKKYPKSKYIKEIQEMEKVCRERLQEIRQEHIDKASKAFVDLVSRVLKLRSEERLQEAVETLMKYPREFRDTEYWDKIQRQIRSLREQIGRRYADDLEELKACLARGDLEGAEKLVEKVSRYAGEAVGKQLRKRIEAVRKRRRRKLTPEEAVAQVKTLFETHHYAEALKVAQRYLASPETAKRHKIDVLLARLKAIERLYRLVALHYQMNVGKKMELTLWPGGRVRMRLEDVRDFTLFGRDEAGLVVRVGIGEIAGDVIEAIVAKETSPSAEIELALAQMWLDREDDRKAREHLERARKLGASPQLLAALNEKLPQKQSRPERTSFTLTKARELIKGRRFGQALDMLREFMRRASDDLKKSAETLIKICRKNLRVAENPFSVELLRRSDLGRGFCEVTYDFSSTEQLNDWKEYNWFSVFDLHDSQWRLEGGVLRGSGCRGFLWKGYVQGDVIVEFDAVALSRTQPNIQVTICDDGKGENYLFGAGLVELGPAQDVIRFNQRYGMPRTIAKRPSPIVAFRKYHIRVEKRGSRLLFFIDGKKVLEARATALKGGHI
;
A
#
# COMPACT_ATOMS: atom_id res chain seq x y z
N MET A 1 15.65 -41.74 1.82
CA MET A 1 16.48 -41.16 0.73
C MET A 1 15.53 -40.84 -0.42
N ASN A 2 15.39 -39.57 -0.83
CA ASN A 2 14.34 -39.13 -1.78
C ASN A 2 14.39 -39.88 -3.12
N GLU A 3 13.24 -40.34 -3.62
CA GLU A 3 13.10 -41.07 -4.90
C GLU A 3 13.69 -40.29 -6.10
N GLU A 4 13.71 -38.96 -6.00
CA GLU A 4 14.23 -38.05 -7.02
C GLU A 4 15.76 -38.02 -7.10
N LEU A 5 16.44 -38.20 -5.95
CA LEU A 5 17.90 -38.32 -5.90
C LEU A 5 18.35 -39.64 -6.54
N ARG A 6 17.50 -40.67 -6.53
CA ARG A 6 17.75 -41.96 -7.17
C ARG A 6 17.74 -41.85 -8.71
N ILE A 7 16.76 -41.17 -9.30
CA ILE A 7 16.68 -40.98 -10.76
C ILE A 7 17.89 -40.17 -11.27
N GLY A 8 18.24 -39.08 -10.59
CA GLY A 8 19.42 -38.28 -10.95
C GLY A 8 20.73 -39.07 -10.89
N ALA A 9 20.92 -39.88 -9.83
CA ALA A 9 22.10 -40.73 -9.68
C ALA A 9 22.16 -41.87 -10.71
N MET A 10 21.01 -42.50 -11.04
CA MET A 10 20.92 -43.54 -12.06
C MET A 10 21.19 -43.00 -13.47
N ALA A 11 20.67 -41.81 -13.79
CA ALA A 11 20.92 -41.15 -15.08
C ALA A 11 22.41 -40.79 -15.28
N ILE A 12 23.13 -40.45 -14.19
CA ILE A 12 24.58 -40.26 -14.21
C ILE A 12 25.32 -41.59 -14.40
N LYS A 13 24.94 -42.62 -13.63
CA LYS A 13 25.57 -43.95 -13.68
C LYS A 13 25.44 -44.61 -15.06
N GLN A 14 24.33 -44.39 -15.76
CA GLN A 14 24.08 -44.91 -17.11
C GLN A 14 24.62 -44.01 -18.24
N GLY A 15 25.31 -42.91 -17.90
CA GLY A 15 25.89 -41.98 -18.89
C GLY A 15 24.86 -41.17 -19.69
N ILE A 16 23.59 -41.18 -19.28
CA ILE A 16 22.49 -40.51 -19.98
C ILE A 16 22.49 -39.01 -19.68
N MET A 17 22.87 -38.63 -18.46
CA MET A 17 23.02 -37.24 -18.04
C MET A 17 24.36 -37.01 -17.35
N THR A 18 24.97 -35.87 -17.60
CA THR A 18 26.13 -35.42 -16.83
C THR A 18 25.71 -34.86 -15.45
N PRO A 19 26.60 -34.86 -14.44
CA PRO A 19 26.31 -34.23 -13.14
C PRO A 19 25.89 -32.76 -13.26
N ARG A 20 26.44 -32.05 -14.25
CA ARG A 20 26.06 -30.66 -14.55
C ARG A 20 24.62 -30.54 -15.04
N GLN A 21 24.16 -31.44 -15.91
CA GLN A 21 22.78 -31.46 -16.41
C GLN A 21 21.78 -31.81 -15.31
N VAL A 22 22.12 -32.75 -14.42
CA VAL A 22 21.28 -33.10 -13.27
C VAL A 22 21.12 -31.92 -12.31
N ASN A 23 22.20 -31.20 -12.00
CA ASN A 23 22.13 -30.00 -11.16
C ASN A 23 21.28 -28.88 -11.78
N ILE A 24 21.36 -28.69 -13.10
CA ILE A 24 20.49 -27.74 -13.81
C ILE A 24 19.02 -28.15 -13.68
N CYS A 25 18.70 -29.44 -13.81
CA CYS A 25 17.34 -29.94 -13.63
C CYS A 25 16.86 -29.78 -12.18
N LEU A 26 17.70 -30.01 -11.18
CA LEU A 26 17.39 -29.81 -9.76
C LEU A 26 17.14 -28.32 -9.43
N GLU A 27 17.93 -27.40 -9.98
CA GLU A 27 17.69 -25.96 -9.82
C GLU A 27 16.37 -25.52 -10.44
N ILE A 28 16.04 -26.05 -11.62
CA ILE A 28 14.76 -25.76 -12.29
C ILE A 28 13.61 -26.34 -11.48
N GLN A 29 13.73 -27.57 -10.98
CA GLN A 29 12.74 -28.20 -10.12
C GLN A 29 12.54 -27.41 -8.82
N ALA A 30 13.63 -26.99 -8.16
CA ALA A 30 13.58 -26.18 -6.94
C ALA A 30 12.89 -24.82 -7.19
N LYS A 31 13.19 -24.17 -8.33
CA LYS A 31 12.50 -22.95 -8.76
C LYS A 31 11.01 -23.23 -8.99
N LEU A 32 10.64 -24.29 -9.70
CA LEU A 32 9.24 -24.66 -9.94
C LEU A 32 8.47 -24.94 -8.63
N ARG A 33 9.10 -25.65 -7.68
CA ARG A 33 8.54 -25.90 -6.33
C ARG A 33 8.32 -24.64 -5.54
N ALA A 34 9.27 -23.71 -5.58
CA ALA A 34 9.11 -22.39 -4.94
C ALA A 34 7.93 -21.59 -5.53
N TYR A 35 7.46 -21.93 -6.72
CA TYR A 35 6.29 -21.35 -7.38
C TYR A 35 5.03 -22.25 -7.29
N GLY A 36 5.04 -23.30 -6.45
CA GLY A 36 3.89 -24.17 -6.19
C GLY A 36 3.58 -25.16 -7.32
N VAL A 37 4.57 -25.47 -8.17
CA VAL A 37 4.50 -26.49 -9.21
C VAL A 37 5.43 -27.63 -8.80
N ASP A 38 4.86 -28.80 -8.48
CA ASP A 38 5.64 -30.00 -8.21
C ASP A 38 5.77 -30.81 -9.50
N MET A 39 6.97 -30.82 -10.07
CA MET A 39 7.29 -31.53 -11.30
C MET A 39 8.48 -32.46 -11.03
N PRO A 40 8.37 -33.77 -11.30
CA PRO A 40 9.46 -34.71 -11.05
C PRO A 40 10.71 -34.41 -11.88
N LEU A 41 11.90 -34.68 -11.32
CA LEU A 41 13.19 -34.36 -11.94
C LEU A 41 13.33 -34.99 -13.34
N GLY A 42 12.82 -36.20 -13.52
CA GLY A 42 12.83 -36.90 -14.81
C GLY A 42 12.02 -36.18 -15.89
N GLU A 43 10.86 -35.61 -15.54
CA GLU A 43 10.04 -34.84 -16.48
C GLU A 43 10.71 -33.50 -16.85
N VAL A 44 11.40 -32.88 -15.88
CA VAL A 44 12.23 -31.69 -16.14
C VAL A 44 13.37 -32.01 -17.12
N ALA A 45 13.99 -33.19 -17.02
CA ALA A 45 15.06 -33.64 -17.90
C ALA A 45 14.59 -33.94 -19.33
N VAL A 46 13.40 -34.54 -19.50
CA VAL A 46 12.80 -34.78 -20.84
C VAL A 46 12.49 -33.46 -21.54
N ARG A 47 11.85 -32.53 -20.83
CA ARG A 47 11.47 -31.22 -21.40
C ARG A 47 12.66 -30.35 -21.77
N ARG A 48 13.82 -30.58 -21.14
CA ARG A 48 15.09 -29.93 -21.50
C ARG A 48 15.84 -30.62 -22.64
N GLY A 49 15.35 -31.76 -23.12
CA GLY A 49 16.01 -32.55 -24.16
C GLY A 49 17.29 -33.24 -23.68
N PHE A 50 17.50 -33.35 -22.37
CA PHE A 50 18.66 -34.04 -21.82
C PHE A 50 18.47 -35.55 -21.84
N ILE A 51 17.23 -36.03 -21.75
CA ILE A 51 16.84 -37.43 -21.93
C ILE A 51 15.62 -37.51 -22.85
N ARG A 52 15.45 -38.63 -23.57
CA ARG A 52 14.23 -38.93 -24.34
C ARG A 52 13.17 -39.55 -23.42
N GLN A 53 11.90 -39.46 -23.81
CA GLN A 53 10.79 -40.06 -23.04
C GLN A 53 11.01 -41.57 -22.80
N GLU A 54 11.49 -42.29 -23.82
CA GLU A 54 11.84 -43.72 -23.75
C GLU A 54 12.93 -44.02 -22.70
N GLN A 55 13.90 -43.11 -22.54
CA GLN A 55 15.00 -43.25 -21.58
C GLN A 55 14.53 -42.96 -20.15
N LEU A 56 13.58 -42.05 -19.96
CA LEU A 56 12.95 -41.81 -18.67
C LEU A 56 12.14 -43.03 -18.22
N GLU A 57 11.38 -43.65 -19.12
CA GLU A 57 10.63 -44.86 -18.82
C GLU A 57 11.54 -46.05 -18.47
N ALA A 58 12.68 -46.18 -19.15
CA ALA A 58 13.69 -47.20 -18.82
C ALA A 58 14.30 -47.00 -17.42
N LEU A 59 14.59 -45.74 -17.04
CA LEU A 59 15.09 -45.40 -15.71
C LEU A 59 14.06 -45.69 -14.60
N LEU A 60 12.79 -45.41 -14.84
CA LEU A 60 11.69 -45.69 -13.91
C LEU A 60 11.45 -47.20 -13.73
N ARG A 61 11.57 -48.00 -14.79
CA ARG A 61 11.52 -49.48 -14.71
C ARG A 61 12.71 -50.05 -13.97
N ALA A 62 13.90 -49.51 -14.19
CA ALA A 62 15.12 -49.93 -13.49
C ALA A 62 15.09 -49.58 -11.99
N GLN A 63 14.26 -48.63 -11.57
CA GLN A 63 14.06 -48.26 -10.16
C GLN A 63 13.13 -49.22 -9.40
N THR A 64 12.26 -49.96 -10.10
CA THR A 64 11.25 -50.86 -9.53
C THR A 64 11.62 -52.35 -9.55
N ALA A 65 12.75 -52.73 -10.14
CA ALA A 65 13.24 -54.11 -10.12
C ALA A 65 13.99 -54.45 -8.79
N PRO A 66 13.76 -55.63 -8.18
CA PRO A 66 14.50 -56.05 -6.99
C PRO A 66 15.98 -56.36 -7.30
N PRO A 67 16.91 -56.21 -6.34
CA PRO A 67 18.33 -56.38 -6.57
C PRO A 67 18.69 -57.87 -6.45
N ASP A 68 18.99 -58.52 -7.57
CA ASP A 68 19.71 -59.79 -7.55
C ASP A 68 21.15 -59.61 -8.04
N SER A 69 22.05 -60.26 -7.30
CA SER A 69 23.46 -60.53 -7.57
C SER A 69 24.45 -59.37 -7.52
N GLU A 70 24.97 -59.16 -6.30
CA GLU A 70 26.38 -58.83 -6.09
C GLU A 70 27.29 -59.87 -6.74
N GLN A 71 28.25 -59.42 -7.55
CA GLN A 71 29.55 -60.07 -7.71
C GLN A 71 30.63 -58.97 -7.78
N HIS A 72 31.40 -58.84 -6.69
CA HIS A 72 32.78 -58.31 -6.67
C HIS A 72 33.74 -59.32 -7.37
N PRO A 73 35.04 -59.05 -7.64
CA PRO A 73 35.96 -57.96 -7.20
C PRO A 73 36.81 -57.36 -8.36
N LEU A 74 37.65 -56.33 -8.21
CA LEU A 74 39.08 -56.44 -7.80
C LEU A 74 39.72 -55.05 -7.57
N GLU A 75 40.72 -55.10 -6.68
CA GLU A 75 41.62 -54.07 -6.17
C GLU A 75 42.49 -53.37 -7.23
N GLU A 76 42.89 -52.11 -7.00
CA GLU A 76 44.32 -51.73 -6.81
C GLU A 76 44.53 -50.25 -6.43
N GLN A 77 45.73 -50.01 -5.92
CA GLN A 77 46.23 -48.99 -4.97
C GLN A 77 46.69 -47.63 -5.59
N PRO A 78 47.22 -46.66 -4.80
CA PRO A 78 47.10 -45.21 -5.06
C PRO A 78 48.37 -44.43 -5.49
N GLN A 79 48.13 -43.15 -5.89
CA GLN A 79 49.00 -41.94 -5.91
C GLN A 79 49.94 -41.68 -7.11
N PRO A 80 50.48 -40.44 -7.33
CA PRO A 80 49.86 -39.10 -7.38
C PRO A 80 50.44 -38.15 -8.49
N PHE A 81 49.89 -36.92 -8.58
CA PHE A 81 50.51 -35.66 -9.09
C PHE A 81 50.97 -35.53 -10.58
N GLU A 82 50.38 -34.58 -11.34
CA GLU A 82 51.05 -33.31 -11.72
C GLU A 82 50.23 -32.37 -12.65
N ARG A 83 50.29 -31.08 -12.27
CA ARG A 83 50.24 -29.79 -12.99
C ARG A 83 49.43 -29.59 -14.29
N ARG A 84 48.60 -28.53 -14.25
CA ARG A 84 47.95 -27.81 -15.37
C ARG A 84 48.96 -27.33 -16.43
N PRO A 85 48.45 -27.06 -17.65
CA PRO A 85 48.40 -25.66 -18.09
C PRO A 85 47.04 -25.23 -18.70
N ARG A 86 46.80 -23.92 -18.65
CA ARG A 86 45.74 -23.19 -19.38
C ARG A 86 46.25 -22.78 -20.77
N LEU A 87 45.31 -22.63 -21.72
CA LEU A 87 45.28 -21.81 -22.97
C LEU A 87 44.48 -22.61 -24.01
N SER A 88 43.71 -22.12 -25.00
CA SER A 88 43.18 -20.83 -25.44
C SER A 88 42.30 -21.14 -26.68
N ALA A 89 41.58 -20.14 -27.17
CA ALA A 89 40.59 -20.13 -28.26
C ALA A 89 40.88 -20.95 -29.55
N LEU A 90 39.80 -21.40 -30.22
CA LEU A 90 39.77 -21.93 -31.59
C LEU A 90 39.09 -20.95 -32.58
N PRO A 91 39.45 -20.96 -33.89
CA PRO A 91 39.22 -19.86 -34.84
C PRO A 91 37.93 -19.95 -35.69
N ARG A 92 37.55 -18.80 -36.28
CA ARG A 92 36.28 -18.48 -36.99
C ARG A 92 36.06 -19.12 -38.39
N GLY A 93 36.64 -20.28 -38.69
CA GLY A 93 36.53 -20.90 -40.03
C GLY A 93 35.41 -21.92 -40.22
N VAL A 94 34.79 -22.44 -39.15
CA VAL A 94 33.94 -23.65 -39.20
C VAL A 94 32.43 -23.33 -39.27
N VAL A 95 32.04 -22.06 -39.11
CA VAL A 95 30.62 -21.69 -38.97
C VAL A 95 29.85 -21.72 -40.30
N ASN A 96 30.51 -21.51 -41.45
CA ASN A 96 29.81 -21.40 -42.73
C ASN A 96 29.55 -22.73 -43.45
N ALA A 97 30.28 -23.80 -43.08
CA ALA A 97 29.99 -25.15 -43.60
C ALA A 97 28.84 -25.83 -42.84
N PHE A 98 28.71 -25.58 -41.54
CA PHE A 98 27.62 -26.13 -40.72
C PHE A 98 26.27 -25.46 -40.97
N THR A 99 26.23 -24.18 -41.31
CA THR A 99 24.97 -23.49 -41.65
C THR A 99 24.40 -23.96 -42.99
N ALA A 100 25.25 -24.22 -43.99
CA ALA A 100 24.82 -24.77 -45.29
C ALA A 100 24.27 -26.21 -45.16
N LEU A 101 24.91 -27.05 -44.34
CA LEU A 101 24.42 -28.42 -44.09
C LEU A 101 23.10 -28.42 -43.29
N SER A 102 22.92 -27.44 -42.38
CA SER A 102 21.70 -27.30 -41.57
C SER A 102 20.49 -26.87 -42.41
N VAL A 103 20.68 -26.00 -43.42
CA VAL A 103 19.59 -25.54 -44.29
C VAL A 103 19.13 -26.66 -45.25
N LEU A 104 20.06 -27.48 -45.75
CA LEU A 104 19.71 -28.66 -46.57
C LEU A 104 19.00 -29.76 -45.76
N LEU A 105 19.39 -29.97 -44.49
CA LEU A 105 18.68 -30.89 -43.58
C LEU A 105 17.27 -30.38 -43.22
N CYS A 106 17.10 -29.06 -43.03
CA CYS A 106 15.78 -28.46 -42.77
C CYS A 106 14.82 -28.54 -43.97
N LEU A 107 15.32 -28.40 -45.21
CA LEU A 107 14.49 -28.55 -46.40
C LEU A 107 14.12 -30.03 -46.68
N GLY A 108 15.02 -30.98 -46.38
CA GLY A 108 14.71 -32.40 -46.42
C GLY A 108 13.63 -32.83 -45.42
N ILE A 109 13.63 -32.25 -44.22
CA ILE A 109 12.63 -32.54 -43.17
C ILE A 109 11.26 -31.94 -43.52
N TRP A 110 11.19 -30.79 -44.21
CA TRP A 110 9.93 -30.23 -44.72
C TRP A 110 9.35 -30.99 -45.92
N GLY A 111 10.20 -31.53 -46.81
CA GLY A 111 9.75 -32.36 -47.94
C GLY A 111 9.08 -33.67 -47.50
N VAL A 112 9.57 -34.30 -46.43
CA VAL A 112 8.98 -35.53 -45.86
C VAL A 112 7.65 -35.25 -45.14
N PHE A 113 7.47 -34.07 -44.57
CA PHE A 113 6.22 -33.66 -43.93
C PHE A 113 5.10 -33.36 -44.93
N LEU A 114 5.41 -32.77 -46.09
CA LEU A 114 4.41 -32.49 -47.14
C LEU A 114 3.99 -33.74 -47.92
N TYR A 115 4.88 -34.73 -48.09
CA TYR A 115 4.51 -36.01 -48.73
C TYR A 115 3.60 -36.89 -47.85
N ARG A 116 3.67 -36.75 -46.51
CA ARG A 116 2.78 -37.46 -45.57
C ARG A 116 1.41 -36.83 -45.37
N ALA A 117 1.22 -35.57 -45.78
CA ALA A 117 -0.08 -34.91 -45.75
C ALA A 117 -0.99 -35.26 -46.94
N ALA A 118 -0.44 -35.92 -47.97
CA ALA A 118 -1.15 -36.30 -49.20
C ALA A 118 -1.09 -37.82 -49.47
N SER A 119 -1.57 -38.65 -48.55
CA SER A 119 -1.90 -40.05 -48.87
C SER A 119 -3.09 -40.58 -48.06
N PRO A 120 -3.99 -41.38 -48.66
CA PRO A 120 -5.35 -41.55 -48.18
C PRO A 120 -5.48 -42.54 -47.03
N VAL A 121 -6.47 -42.25 -46.20
CA VAL A 121 -6.97 -43.02 -45.05
C VAL A 121 -7.12 -44.51 -45.38
N LYS A 122 -6.34 -45.37 -44.72
CA LYS A 122 -6.59 -46.82 -44.71
C LYS A 122 -7.83 -47.10 -43.86
N LYS A 123 -8.94 -47.44 -44.54
CA LYS A 123 -10.13 -48.08 -43.94
C LYS A 123 -9.73 -49.43 -43.34
N ILE A 124 -10.00 -49.63 -42.06
CA ILE A 124 -10.05 -50.96 -41.46
C ILE A 124 -11.38 -51.59 -41.90
N VAL A 125 -11.28 -52.60 -42.76
CA VAL A 125 -12.40 -53.46 -43.20
C VAL A 125 -12.52 -54.60 -42.20
N VAL A 126 -13.62 -54.66 -41.47
CA VAL A 126 -14.03 -55.88 -40.77
C VAL A 126 -14.79 -56.74 -41.78
N LYS A 127 -14.20 -57.89 -42.13
CA LYS A 127 -14.79 -58.90 -43.01
C LYS A 127 -16.01 -59.56 -42.34
N THR A 128 -17.20 -59.26 -42.82
CA THR A 128 -18.37 -60.15 -42.66
C THR A 128 -18.32 -61.22 -43.74
N LYS A 129 -18.24 -62.49 -43.35
CA LYS A 129 -18.36 -63.64 -44.27
C LYS A 129 -19.77 -63.67 -44.87
N PHE A 130 -19.87 -63.46 -46.18
CA PHE A 130 -21.01 -63.91 -46.98
C PHE A 130 -20.65 -65.22 -47.69
N ARG A 131 -21.55 -66.20 -47.64
CA ARG A 131 -21.54 -67.41 -48.46
C ARG A 131 -22.64 -67.23 -49.51
N ASN A 132 -22.26 -67.17 -50.78
CA ASN A 132 -23.17 -67.04 -51.93
C ASN A 132 -23.65 -68.41 -52.42
N SER A 133 -24.91 -68.50 -52.84
CA SER A 133 -25.40 -69.15 -54.08
C SER A 133 -26.92 -68.92 -54.20
N SER A 134 -27.40 -67.95 -54.99
CA SER A 134 -27.83 -68.08 -56.40
C SER A 134 -29.05 -68.98 -56.64
N ARG A 135 -30.22 -68.39 -56.94
CA ARG A 135 -31.05 -68.67 -58.14
C ARG A 135 -32.37 -67.87 -58.15
N THR A 136 -32.56 -67.16 -59.27
CA THR A 136 -33.77 -66.89 -60.09
C THR A 136 -35.13 -66.57 -59.44
N GLU A 137 -35.73 -65.46 -59.88
CA GLU A 137 -37.14 -65.04 -59.68
C GLU A 137 -38.16 -66.09 -60.21
N PRO A 138 -39.40 -66.12 -59.68
CA PRO A 138 -40.48 -65.28 -60.22
C PRO A 138 -41.49 -64.71 -59.18
N ALA A 139 -42.50 -64.02 -59.70
CA ALA A 139 -43.42 -63.05 -59.07
C ALA A 139 -44.38 -63.51 -57.94
N SER A 140 -44.73 -62.50 -57.11
CA SER A 140 -45.96 -62.25 -56.31
C SER A 140 -46.77 -63.40 -55.70
N VAL A 141 -46.83 -63.47 -54.35
CA VAL A 141 -48.05 -63.85 -53.57
C VAL A 141 -47.99 -63.19 -52.18
N SER A 142 -49.06 -62.50 -51.79
CA SER A 142 -49.36 -61.96 -50.47
C SER A 142 -49.66 -63.06 -49.44
N LYS A 143 -49.10 -62.99 -48.22
CA LYS A 143 -49.54 -63.74 -47.01
C LYS A 143 -49.04 -63.04 -45.70
N PRO A 144 -49.67 -63.30 -44.54
CA PRO A 144 -50.13 -62.28 -43.58
C PRO A 144 -49.09 -61.93 -42.48
N PRO A 145 -49.34 -60.88 -41.67
CA PRO A 145 -48.36 -60.38 -40.70
C PRO A 145 -48.11 -61.39 -39.59
N SER A 146 -46.83 -61.71 -39.33
CA SER A 146 -46.44 -62.48 -38.15
C SER A 146 -46.60 -61.62 -36.90
N VAL A 147 -47.43 -62.09 -35.96
CA VAL A 147 -47.65 -61.48 -34.65
C VAL A 147 -46.35 -61.60 -33.83
N HIS A 148 -45.70 -60.47 -33.54
CA HIS A 148 -44.65 -60.40 -32.52
C HIS A 148 -45.30 -60.39 -31.12
N PRO A 149 -44.70 -61.06 -30.11
CA PRO A 149 -45.22 -61.08 -28.75
C PRO A 149 -45.20 -59.65 -28.15
N PRO A 150 -46.11 -59.32 -27.22
CA PRO A 150 -46.18 -57.98 -26.64
C PRO A 150 -44.94 -57.73 -25.79
N THR A 151 -44.01 -56.92 -26.29
CA THR A 151 -42.93 -56.32 -25.48
C THR A 151 -43.52 -55.65 -24.25
N THR A 152 -43.02 -55.99 -23.07
CA THR A 152 -43.46 -55.31 -21.84
C THR A 152 -43.02 -53.84 -21.86
N GLN A 153 -43.74 -52.95 -21.17
CA GLN A 153 -43.37 -51.53 -21.08
C GLN A 153 -41.92 -51.34 -20.57
N GLN A 154 -41.46 -52.25 -19.70
CA GLN A 154 -40.08 -52.30 -19.20
C GLN A 154 -39.07 -52.61 -20.32
N ASP A 155 -39.38 -53.54 -21.23
CA ASP A 155 -38.53 -53.86 -22.39
C ASP A 155 -38.45 -52.67 -23.36
N GLN A 156 -39.57 -51.94 -23.57
CA GLN A 156 -39.60 -50.74 -24.40
C GLN A 156 -38.79 -49.59 -23.80
N ASP A 157 -38.94 -49.35 -22.50
CA ASP A 157 -38.19 -48.32 -21.78
C ASP A 157 -36.68 -48.63 -21.77
N PHE A 158 -36.31 -49.91 -21.65
CA PHE A 158 -34.91 -50.33 -21.71
C PHE A 158 -34.33 -50.18 -23.12
N ASN A 159 -35.07 -50.56 -24.16
CA ASN A 159 -34.63 -50.35 -25.55
C ASN A 159 -34.46 -48.87 -25.89
N ARG A 160 -35.30 -47.98 -25.34
CA ARG A 160 -35.11 -46.52 -25.46
C ARG A 160 -33.84 -46.05 -24.77
N LEU A 161 -33.54 -46.53 -23.56
CA LEU A 161 -32.30 -46.22 -22.84
C LEU A 161 -31.06 -46.73 -23.58
N LYS A 162 -31.11 -47.95 -24.12
CA LYS A 162 -30.03 -48.53 -24.91
C LYS A 162 -29.75 -47.71 -26.17
N LYS A 163 -30.80 -47.31 -26.90
CA LYS A 163 -30.68 -46.42 -28.05
C LYS A 163 -30.11 -45.05 -27.65
N LEU A 164 -30.48 -44.52 -26.49
CA LEU A 164 -29.93 -43.27 -25.96
C LEU A 164 -28.41 -43.42 -25.68
N PHE A 165 -27.97 -44.51 -25.05
CA PHE A 165 -26.55 -44.77 -24.80
C PHE A 165 -25.73 -44.92 -26.10
N GLU A 166 -26.29 -45.55 -27.13
CA GLU A 166 -25.62 -45.73 -28.43
C GLU A 166 -25.52 -44.42 -29.23
N THR A 167 -26.49 -43.52 -29.09
CA THR A 167 -26.60 -42.31 -29.94
C THR A 167 -26.19 -41.01 -29.24
N CYS A 168 -26.26 -40.95 -27.91
CA CYS A 168 -25.99 -39.74 -27.15
C CYS A 168 -24.48 -39.54 -26.93
N LYS A 169 -23.97 -38.38 -27.34
CA LYS A 169 -22.55 -38.00 -27.13
C LYS A 169 -22.26 -37.52 -25.71
N GLU A 170 -23.28 -37.20 -24.92
CA GLU A 170 -23.15 -36.66 -23.56
C GLU A 170 -23.40 -37.74 -22.50
N PRO A 171 -22.36 -38.22 -21.78
CA PRO A 171 -22.54 -39.33 -20.85
C PRO A 171 -23.39 -38.98 -19.61
N LYS A 172 -23.47 -37.70 -19.22
CA LYS A 172 -24.32 -37.23 -18.10
C LYS A 172 -25.82 -37.47 -18.36
N THR A 173 -26.25 -37.25 -19.60
CA THR A 173 -27.63 -37.43 -20.04
C THR A 173 -28.02 -38.91 -19.95
N VAL A 174 -27.09 -39.80 -20.30
CA VAL A 174 -27.30 -41.24 -20.20
C VAL A 174 -27.28 -41.72 -18.75
N LEU A 175 -26.38 -41.21 -17.91
CA LEU A 175 -26.36 -41.53 -16.47
C LEU A 175 -27.68 -41.14 -15.77
N THR A 176 -28.21 -39.96 -16.08
CA THR A 176 -29.51 -39.51 -15.57
C THR A 176 -30.64 -40.46 -16.01
N ALA A 177 -30.60 -40.91 -17.26
CA ALA A 177 -31.58 -41.85 -17.79
C ALA A 177 -31.46 -43.26 -17.15
N CYS A 178 -30.24 -43.73 -16.88
CA CYS A 178 -30.00 -44.97 -16.13
C CYS A 178 -30.54 -44.89 -14.70
N GLU A 179 -30.29 -43.78 -13.98
CA GLU A 179 -30.82 -43.55 -12.64
C GLU A 179 -32.36 -43.52 -12.62
N ASN A 180 -32.97 -42.84 -13.58
CA ASN A 180 -34.42 -42.78 -13.72
C ASN A 180 -35.02 -44.17 -14.01
N PHE A 181 -34.36 -44.97 -14.85
CA PHE A 181 -34.79 -46.36 -15.10
C PHE A 181 -34.70 -47.20 -13.82
N ARG A 182 -33.59 -47.10 -13.06
CA ARG A 182 -33.43 -47.82 -11.78
C ARG A 182 -34.50 -47.45 -10.76
N LYS A 183 -34.86 -46.16 -10.66
CA LYS A 183 -35.95 -45.69 -9.80
C LYS A 183 -37.30 -46.28 -10.21
N LYS A 184 -37.55 -46.38 -11.53
CA LYS A 184 -38.80 -46.89 -12.08
C LYS A 184 -38.92 -48.41 -11.99
N TYR A 185 -37.81 -49.15 -12.14
CA TYR A 185 -37.79 -50.63 -12.17
C TYR A 185 -36.65 -51.23 -11.32
N PRO A 186 -36.74 -51.16 -9.98
CA PRO A 186 -35.64 -51.57 -9.08
C PRO A 186 -35.32 -53.07 -9.10
N LYS A 187 -36.25 -53.94 -9.49
CA LYS A 187 -36.06 -55.40 -9.62
C LYS A 187 -35.95 -55.88 -11.08
N SER A 188 -35.53 -54.99 -11.98
CA SER A 188 -35.46 -55.29 -13.42
C SER A 188 -34.42 -56.37 -13.76
N LYS A 189 -34.73 -57.24 -14.74
CA LYS A 189 -33.76 -58.19 -15.32
C LYS A 189 -32.58 -57.47 -16.01
N TYR A 190 -32.74 -56.20 -16.37
CA TYR A 190 -31.75 -55.37 -17.07
C TYR A 190 -30.79 -54.59 -16.14
N ILE A 191 -30.90 -54.73 -14.80
CA ILE A 191 -30.09 -53.95 -13.84
C ILE A 191 -28.58 -54.11 -14.10
N LYS A 192 -28.11 -55.32 -14.41
CA LYS A 192 -26.68 -55.57 -14.67
C LYS A 192 -26.18 -54.83 -15.91
N GLU A 193 -26.97 -54.81 -16.99
CA GLU A 193 -26.61 -54.09 -18.22
C GLU A 193 -26.60 -52.58 -17.98
N ILE A 194 -27.54 -52.06 -17.19
CA ILE A 194 -27.57 -50.65 -16.80
C ILE A 194 -26.33 -50.26 -15.98
N GLN A 195 -25.89 -51.12 -15.05
CA GLN A 195 -24.67 -50.90 -14.28
C GLN A 195 -23.42 -50.82 -15.18
N GLU A 196 -23.33 -51.67 -16.20
CA GLU A 196 -22.22 -51.61 -17.15
C GLU A 196 -22.28 -50.34 -18.02
N MET A 197 -23.47 -49.92 -18.47
CA MET A 197 -23.66 -48.65 -19.18
C MET A 197 -23.26 -47.45 -18.29
N GLU A 198 -23.66 -47.46 -17.01
CA GLU A 198 -23.26 -46.43 -16.04
C GLU A 198 -21.74 -46.39 -15.85
N LYS A 199 -21.09 -47.55 -15.76
CA LYS A 199 -19.63 -47.65 -15.63
C LYS A 199 -18.92 -47.04 -16.84
N VAL A 200 -19.30 -47.44 -18.05
CA VAL A 200 -18.73 -46.89 -19.30
C VAL A 200 -18.95 -45.38 -19.40
N CYS A 201 -20.13 -44.88 -19.03
CA CYS A 201 -20.40 -43.44 -19.01
C CYS A 201 -19.56 -42.67 -17.98
N ARG A 202 -19.28 -43.26 -16.81
CA ARG A 202 -18.42 -42.66 -15.78
C ARG A 202 -16.95 -42.61 -16.23
N GLU A 203 -16.44 -43.70 -16.81
CA GLU A 203 -15.08 -43.75 -17.37
C GLU A 203 -14.91 -42.69 -18.46
N ARG A 204 -15.87 -42.59 -19.38
CA ARG A 204 -15.85 -41.57 -20.45
C ARG A 204 -15.92 -40.14 -19.92
N LEU A 205 -16.66 -39.88 -18.84
CA LEU A 205 -16.65 -38.58 -18.17
C LEU A 205 -15.31 -38.25 -17.52
N GLN A 206 -14.64 -39.26 -16.98
CA GLN A 206 -13.31 -39.10 -16.38
C GLN A 206 -12.26 -38.78 -17.46
N GLU A 207 -12.32 -39.44 -18.63
CA GLU A 207 -11.49 -39.12 -19.79
C GLU A 207 -11.69 -37.69 -20.29
N ILE A 208 -12.94 -37.26 -20.47
CA ILE A 208 -13.27 -35.89 -20.90
C ILE A 208 -12.75 -34.86 -19.88
N ARG A 209 -12.90 -35.15 -18.59
CA ARG A 209 -12.38 -34.28 -17.52
C ARG A 209 -10.85 -34.22 -17.55
N GLN A 210 -10.18 -35.34 -17.76
CA GLN A 210 -8.72 -35.38 -17.85
C GLN A 210 -8.23 -34.60 -19.08
N GLU A 211 -8.88 -34.77 -20.24
CA GLU A 211 -8.54 -34.02 -21.45
C GLU A 211 -8.72 -32.50 -21.26
N HIS A 212 -9.75 -32.07 -20.53
CA HIS A 212 -9.96 -30.67 -20.15
C HIS A 212 -8.83 -30.13 -19.26
N ILE A 213 -8.40 -30.92 -18.26
CA ILE A 213 -7.27 -30.58 -17.38
C ILE A 213 -5.96 -30.51 -18.17
N ASP A 214 -5.72 -31.44 -19.10
CA ASP A 214 -4.51 -31.46 -19.92
C ASP A 214 -4.44 -30.25 -20.86
N LYS A 215 -5.57 -29.85 -21.46
CA LYS A 215 -5.69 -28.60 -22.24
C LYS A 215 -5.42 -27.37 -21.36
N ALA A 216 -5.98 -27.32 -20.16
CA ALA A 216 -5.76 -26.24 -19.21
C ALA A 216 -4.28 -26.13 -18.78
N SER A 217 -3.64 -27.27 -18.53
CA SER A 217 -2.22 -27.38 -18.17
C SER A 217 -1.31 -26.90 -19.30
N LYS A 218 -1.56 -27.33 -20.54
CA LYS A 218 -0.82 -26.88 -21.72
C LYS A 218 -0.92 -25.37 -21.91
N ALA A 219 -2.14 -24.82 -21.85
CA ALA A 219 -2.38 -23.38 -21.94
C ALA A 219 -1.66 -22.61 -20.81
N PHE A 220 -1.63 -23.18 -19.60
CA PHE A 220 -0.94 -22.60 -18.45
C PHE A 220 0.57 -22.53 -18.67
N VAL A 221 1.20 -23.62 -19.11
CA VAL A 221 2.65 -23.70 -19.34
C VAL A 221 3.10 -22.72 -20.43
N ASP A 222 2.37 -22.67 -21.55
CA ASP A 222 2.66 -21.76 -22.66
C ASP A 222 2.60 -20.29 -22.21
N LEU A 223 1.60 -19.97 -21.39
CA LEU A 223 1.38 -18.62 -20.91
C LEU A 223 2.42 -18.21 -19.86
N VAL A 224 2.71 -19.08 -18.88
CA VAL A 224 3.72 -18.83 -17.84
C VAL A 224 5.12 -18.68 -18.44
N SER A 225 5.44 -19.43 -19.50
CA SER A 225 6.73 -19.30 -20.20
C SER A 225 6.92 -17.90 -20.80
N ARG A 226 5.86 -17.33 -21.39
CA ARG A 226 5.87 -15.94 -21.90
C ARG A 226 6.01 -14.92 -20.76
N VAL A 227 5.31 -15.16 -19.64
CA VAL A 227 5.36 -14.32 -18.43
C VAL A 227 6.77 -14.30 -17.84
N LEU A 228 7.46 -15.43 -17.79
CA LEU A 228 8.84 -15.51 -17.29
C LEU A 228 9.79 -14.66 -18.15
N LYS A 229 9.63 -14.69 -19.48
CA LYS A 229 10.41 -13.84 -20.39
C LYS A 229 10.15 -12.35 -20.12
N LEU A 230 8.88 -11.94 -20.04
CA LEU A 230 8.51 -10.55 -19.76
C LEU A 230 9.05 -10.07 -18.40
N ARG A 231 9.03 -10.93 -17.38
CA ARG A 231 9.62 -10.61 -16.07
C ARG A 231 11.13 -10.42 -16.13
N SER A 232 11.84 -11.22 -16.94
CA SER A 232 13.29 -11.08 -17.12
C SER A 232 13.67 -9.79 -17.85
N GLU A 233 12.78 -9.27 -18.69
CA GLU A 233 12.92 -7.98 -19.38
C GLU A 233 12.42 -6.78 -18.54
N GLU A 234 12.08 -7.01 -17.27
CA GLU A 234 11.45 -6.06 -16.35
C GLU A 234 10.08 -5.52 -16.80
N ARG A 235 9.40 -6.15 -17.76
CA ARG A 235 8.10 -5.73 -18.31
C ARG A 235 6.95 -6.31 -17.49
N LEU A 236 6.89 -5.94 -16.21
CA LEU A 236 5.98 -6.55 -15.23
C LEU A 236 4.50 -6.31 -15.54
N GLN A 237 4.12 -5.11 -15.99
CA GLN A 237 2.74 -4.80 -16.36
C GLN A 237 2.26 -5.64 -17.56
N GLU A 238 3.10 -5.83 -18.57
CA GLU A 238 2.79 -6.69 -19.73
C GLU A 238 2.69 -8.17 -19.32
N ALA A 239 3.46 -8.58 -18.32
CA ALA A 239 3.34 -9.91 -17.74
C ALA A 239 1.97 -10.12 -17.08
N VAL A 240 1.45 -9.10 -16.36
CA VAL A 240 0.09 -9.11 -15.81
C VAL A 240 -0.96 -9.20 -16.93
N GLU A 241 -0.84 -8.38 -17.97
CA GLU A 241 -1.76 -8.39 -19.11
C GLU A 241 -1.75 -9.73 -19.85
N THR A 242 -0.59 -10.39 -19.92
CA THR A 242 -0.46 -11.73 -20.50
C THR A 242 -1.19 -12.76 -19.65
N LEU A 243 -1.03 -12.75 -18.32
CA LEU A 243 -1.77 -13.63 -17.40
C LEU A 243 -3.29 -13.44 -17.49
N MET A 244 -3.76 -12.21 -17.68
CA MET A 244 -5.19 -11.91 -17.82
C MET A 244 -5.82 -12.50 -19.09
N LYS A 245 -5.02 -12.92 -20.07
CA LYS A 245 -5.49 -13.59 -21.30
C LYS A 245 -5.72 -15.10 -21.14
N TYR A 246 -5.51 -15.66 -19.94
CA TYR A 246 -5.77 -17.08 -19.70
C TYR A 246 -7.26 -17.43 -19.97
N PRO A 247 -7.57 -18.50 -20.72
CA PRO A 247 -8.94 -18.78 -21.15
C PRO A 247 -9.90 -18.98 -19.98
N ARG A 248 -11.08 -18.34 -20.07
CA ARG A 248 -12.12 -18.41 -19.02
C ARG A 248 -12.81 -19.77 -18.92
N GLU A 249 -12.70 -20.60 -19.94
CA GLU A 249 -13.24 -21.97 -19.97
C GLU A 249 -12.56 -22.91 -18.97
N PHE A 250 -11.36 -22.58 -18.48
CA PHE A 250 -10.61 -23.37 -17.50
C PHE A 250 -10.80 -22.91 -16.04
N ARG A 251 -11.85 -22.11 -15.77
CA ARG A 251 -12.14 -21.56 -14.44
C ARG A 251 -12.35 -22.61 -13.35
N ASP A 252 -12.79 -23.79 -13.74
CA ASP A 252 -13.05 -24.94 -12.88
C ASP A 252 -11.79 -25.76 -12.57
N THR A 253 -10.63 -25.36 -13.11
CA THR A 253 -9.35 -26.05 -12.90
C THR A 253 -8.46 -25.32 -11.89
N GLU A 254 -7.53 -26.05 -11.25
CA GLU A 254 -6.57 -25.47 -10.28
C GLU A 254 -5.63 -24.42 -10.90
N TYR A 255 -5.42 -24.45 -12.22
CA TYR A 255 -4.55 -23.52 -12.93
C TYR A 255 -5.11 -22.10 -12.94
N TRP A 256 -6.44 -21.96 -12.92
CA TRP A 256 -7.09 -20.66 -12.81
C TRP A 256 -6.65 -19.93 -11.54
N ASP A 257 -6.71 -20.61 -10.39
CA ASP A 257 -6.30 -20.04 -9.10
C ASP A 257 -4.80 -19.75 -9.03
N LYS A 258 -3.97 -20.58 -9.69
CA LYS A 258 -2.53 -20.32 -9.83
C LYS A 258 -2.28 -19.03 -10.62
N ILE A 259 -2.98 -18.81 -11.72
CA ILE A 259 -2.91 -17.57 -12.52
C ILE A 259 -3.36 -16.36 -11.69
N GLN A 260 -4.48 -16.44 -10.97
CA GLN A 260 -4.96 -15.34 -10.13
C GLN A 260 -3.97 -14.98 -9.01
N ARG A 261 -3.30 -15.97 -8.42
CA ARG A 261 -2.22 -15.73 -7.44
C ARG A 261 -1.02 -15.02 -8.07
N GLN A 262 -0.60 -15.43 -9.27
CA GLN A 262 0.50 -14.75 -9.97
C GLN A 262 0.17 -13.31 -10.36
N ILE A 263 -1.06 -13.05 -10.82
CA ILE A 263 -1.53 -11.68 -11.13
C ILE A 263 -1.45 -10.80 -9.88
N ARG A 264 -1.96 -11.27 -8.74
CA ARG A 264 -1.90 -10.53 -7.47
C ARG A 264 -0.45 -10.24 -7.06
N SER A 265 0.41 -11.26 -7.09
CA SER A 265 1.82 -11.12 -6.72
C SER A 265 2.57 -10.11 -7.60
N LEU A 266 2.34 -10.12 -8.92
CA LEU A 266 2.97 -9.17 -9.83
C LEU A 266 2.45 -7.74 -9.63
N ARG A 267 1.15 -7.57 -9.39
CA ARG A 267 0.58 -6.25 -9.08
C ARG A 267 1.15 -5.67 -7.77
N GLU A 268 1.30 -6.49 -6.74
CA GLU A 268 1.95 -6.11 -5.48
C GLU A 268 3.43 -5.75 -5.69
N GLN A 269 4.14 -6.46 -6.57
CA GLN A 269 5.53 -6.17 -6.91
C GLN A 269 5.66 -4.82 -7.63
N ILE A 270 4.78 -4.55 -8.62
CA ILE A 270 4.72 -3.28 -9.34
C ILE A 270 4.40 -2.14 -8.36
N GLY A 271 3.40 -2.32 -7.51
CA GLY A 271 2.97 -1.30 -6.55
C GLY A 271 4.08 -0.90 -5.56
N ARG A 272 4.82 -1.88 -5.01
CA ARG A 272 5.97 -1.61 -4.12
C ARG A 272 7.07 -0.82 -4.82
N ARG A 273 7.52 -1.30 -5.99
CA ARG A 273 8.57 -0.63 -6.78
C ARG A 273 8.16 0.79 -7.18
N TYR A 274 6.89 0.97 -7.54
CA TYR A 274 6.32 2.25 -7.91
C TYR A 274 6.29 3.26 -6.76
N ALA A 275 5.98 2.82 -5.54
CA ALA A 275 6.00 3.69 -4.37
C ALA A 275 7.41 4.21 -4.07
N ASP A 276 8.41 3.33 -4.08
CA ASP A 276 9.82 3.70 -3.85
C ASP A 276 10.32 4.67 -4.92
N ASP A 277 10.07 4.36 -6.20
CA ASP A 277 10.45 5.20 -7.32
C ASP A 277 9.72 6.57 -7.27
N LEU A 278 8.47 6.64 -6.82
CA LEU A 278 7.76 7.92 -6.65
C LEU A 278 8.40 8.82 -5.59
N GLU A 279 8.88 8.26 -4.48
CA GLU A 279 9.60 9.04 -3.46
C GLU A 279 10.94 9.55 -4.00
N GLU A 280 11.66 8.72 -4.75
CA GLU A 280 12.88 9.14 -5.42
C GLU A 280 12.61 10.24 -6.46
N LEU A 281 11.51 10.13 -7.23
CA LEU A 281 11.07 11.16 -8.18
C LEU A 281 10.81 12.49 -7.49
N LYS A 282 10.10 12.48 -6.35
CA LYS A 282 9.85 13.69 -5.54
C LYS A 282 11.16 14.29 -5.06
N ALA A 283 12.11 13.48 -4.60
CA ALA A 283 13.42 13.95 -4.17
C ALA A 283 14.21 14.59 -5.32
N CYS A 284 14.21 14.00 -6.52
CA CYS A 284 14.83 14.58 -7.71
C CYS A 284 14.20 15.94 -8.06
N LEU A 285 12.88 16.02 -8.07
CA LEU A 285 12.16 17.27 -8.34
C LEU A 285 12.43 18.36 -7.27
N ALA A 286 12.53 17.98 -6.00
CA ALA A 286 12.88 18.88 -4.91
C ALA A 286 14.31 19.43 -5.07
N ARG A 287 15.27 18.58 -5.44
CA ARG A 287 16.66 18.98 -5.77
C ARG A 287 16.75 19.77 -7.08
N GLY A 288 15.72 19.73 -7.91
CA GLY A 288 15.73 20.36 -9.24
C GLY A 288 16.45 19.57 -10.32
N ASP A 289 16.73 18.30 -10.05
CA ASP A 289 17.33 17.37 -10.99
C ASP A 289 16.26 16.81 -11.94
N LEU A 290 16.05 17.53 -13.05
CA LEU A 290 15.06 17.15 -14.06
C LEU A 290 15.52 15.97 -14.92
N GLU A 291 16.83 15.82 -15.13
CA GLU A 291 17.38 14.73 -15.92
C GLU A 291 17.28 13.39 -15.17
N GLY A 292 17.59 13.39 -13.87
CA GLY A 292 17.36 12.24 -12.99
C GLY A 292 15.88 11.87 -12.89
N ALA A 293 15.00 12.87 -12.85
CA ALA A 293 13.55 12.64 -12.87
C ALA A 293 13.07 12.00 -14.19
N GLU A 294 13.59 12.43 -15.34
CA GLU A 294 13.25 11.85 -16.66
C GLU A 294 13.73 10.39 -16.78
N LYS A 295 14.98 10.09 -16.37
CA LYS A 295 15.52 8.71 -16.34
C LYS A 295 14.69 7.79 -15.44
N LEU A 296 14.25 8.30 -14.30
CA LEU A 296 13.44 7.53 -13.37
C LEU A 296 12.04 7.25 -13.93
N VAL A 297 11.45 8.19 -14.66
CA VAL A 297 10.18 7.95 -15.36
C VAL A 297 10.34 6.93 -16.49
N GLU A 298 11.46 6.89 -17.19
CA GLU A 298 11.73 5.84 -18.18
C GLU A 298 11.78 4.45 -17.54
N LYS A 299 12.49 4.33 -16.41
CA LYS A 299 12.51 3.10 -15.59
C LYS A 299 11.09 2.67 -15.19
N VAL A 300 10.29 3.61 -14.66
CA VAL A 300 8.88 3.34 -14.27
C VAL A 300 8.03 2.91 -15.47
N SER A 301 8.20 3.57 -16.61
CA SER A 301 7.47 3.24 -17.85
C SER A 301 7.70 1.79 -18.28
N ARG A 302 8.93 1.29 -18.10
CA ARG A 302 9.34 -0.06 -18.50
C ARG A 302 8.62 -1.15 -17.70
N TYR A 303 8.47 -1.00 -16.38
CA TYR A 303 7.85 -2.05 -15.55
C TYR A 303 6.38 -1.81 -15.21
N ALA A 304 5.94 -0.56 -15.03
CA ALA A 304 4.56 -0.22 -14.67
C ALA A 304 3.69 0.11 -15.90
N GLY A 305 4.29 0.24 -17.08
CA GLY A 305 3.62 0.50 -18.35
C GLY A 305 3.70 1.96 -18.81
N GLU A 306 3.62 2.13 -20.12
CA GLU A 306 3.80 3.42 -20.81
C GLU A 306 2.71 4.45 -20.44
N ALA A 307 1.50 4.00 -20.10
CA ALA A 307 0.42 4.88 -19.65
C ALA A 307 0.81 5.66 -18.37
N VAL A 308 1.40 4.97 -17.40
CA VAL A 308 1.90 5.57 -16.14
C VAL A 308 3.06 6.52 -16.44
N GLY A 309 3.99 6.08 -17.28
CA GLY A 309 5.11 6.88 -17.76
C GLY A 309 4.68 8.23 -18.35
N LYS A 310 3.70 8.21 -19.26
CA LYS A 310 3.15 9.41 -19.90
C LYS A 310 2.52 10.37 -18.90
N GLN A 311 1.84 9.86 -17.87
CA GLN A 311 1.25 10.70 -16.81
C GLN A 311 2.33 11.39 -15.98
N LEU A 312 3.42 10.69 -15.64
CA LEU A 312 4.54 11.25 -14.89
C LEU A 312 5.31 12.29 -15.71
N ARG A 313 5.58 12.05 -17.00
CA ARG A 313 6.20 13.03 -17.91
C ARG A 313 5.42 14.35 -17.95
N LYS A 314 4.08 14.31 -18.04
CA LYS A 314 3.23 15.51 -17.98
C LYS A 314 3.42 16.30 -16.68
N ARG A 315 3.56 15.62 -15.54
CA ARG A 315 3.79 16.26 -14.24
C ARG A 315 5.15 16.94 -14.16
N ILE A 316 6.21 16.27 -14.64
CA ILE A 316 7.56 16.86 -14.73
C ILE A 316 7.53 18.13 -15.58
N GLU A 317 6.87 18.08 -16.75
CA GLU A 317 6.76 19.24 -17.65
C GLU A 317 5.99 20.41 -17.01
N ALA A 318 4.95 20.13 -16.23
CA ALA A 318 4.25 21.18 -15.46
C ALA A 318 5.16 21.84 -14.41
N VAL A 319 6.03 21.07 -13.75
CA VAL A 319 7.03 21.60 -12.81
C VAL A 319 8.10 22.41 -13.55
N ARG A 320 8.57 21.95 -14.71
CA ARG A 320 9.51 22.67 -15.58
C ARG A 320 8.94 24.03 -16.01
N LYS A 321 7.66 24.09 -16.40
CA LYS A 321 6.96 25.33 -16.76
C LYS A 321 6.79 26.28 -15.57
N ARG A 322 6.42 25.76 -14.38
CA ARG A 322 6.31 26.58 -13.16
C ARG A 322 7.64 27.20 -12.73
N ARG A 323 8.76 26.48 -12.85
CA ARG A 323 10.09 27.02 -12.55
C ARG A 323 10.54 28.12 -13.52
N ARG A 324 9.95 28.21 -14.73
CA ARG A 324 10.30 29.23 -15.73
C ARG A 324 9.48 30.53 -15.62
N ARG A 325 8.34 30.55 -14.92
CA ARG A 325 7.53 31.78 -14.74
C ARG A 325 8.26 32.71 -13.75
N LYS A 326 8.71 33.88 -14.23
CA LYS A 326 9.19 34.96 -13.36
C LYS A 326 7.98 35.60 -12.69
N LEU A 327 8.05 35.80 -11.38
CA LEU A 327 7.05 36.55 -10.62
C LEU A 327 7.05 38.02 -11.09
N THR A 328 5.86 38.63 -11.16
CA THR A 328 5.79 40.09 -11.25
C THR A 328 6.21 40.71 -9.89
N PRO A 329 6.63 41.99 -9.85
CA PRO A 329 6.93 42.66 -8.59
C PRO A 329 5.76 42.62 -7.59
N GLU A 330 4.51 42.70 -8.04
CA GLU A 330 3.32 42.62 -7.19
C GLU A 330 3.11 41.22 -6.62
N GLU A 331 3.26 40.17 -7.44
CA GLU A 331 3.19 38.78 -7.00
C GLU A 331 4.31 38.47 -6.00
N ALA A 332 5.52 39.00 -6.24
CA ALA A 332 6.64 38.87 -5.33
C ALA A 332 6.40 39.59 -3.99
N VAL A 333 5.80 40.79 -4.00
CA VAL A 333 5.42 41.52 -2.78
C VAL A 333 4.42 40.73 -1.93
N ALA A 334 3.37 40.18 -2.57
CA ALA A 334 2.39 39.36 -1.88
C ALA A 334 3.05 38.12 -1.26
N GLN A 335 3.91 37.44 -2.03
CA GLN A 335 4.62 36.25 -1.56
C GLN A 335 5.58 36.56 -0.40
N VAL A 336 6.33 37.66 -0.46
CA VAL A 336 7.22 38.07 0.63
C VAL A 336 6.44 38.39 1.90
N LYS A 337 5.29 39.08 1.80
CA LYS A 337 4.42 39.35 2.96
C LYS A 337 3.93 38.06 3.60
N THR A 338 3.41 37.12 2.81
CA THR A 338 2.92 35.84 3.31
C THR A 338 4.03 35.00 3.96
N LEU A 339 5.21 34.94 3.35
CA LEU A 339 6.36 34.23 3.91
C LEU A 339 6.83 34.88 5.22
N PHE A 340 6.82 36.21 5.29
CA PHE A 340 7.15 36.95 6.52
C PHE A 340 6.14 36.68 7.64
N GLU A 341 4.83 36.73 7.35
CA GLU A 341 3.76 36.47 8.31
C GLU A 341 3.75 35.02 8.81
N THR A 342 4.23 34.09 8.01
CA THR A 342 4.37 32.67 8.38
C THR A 342 5.74 32.32 8.94
N HIS A 343 6.58 33.33 9.26
CA HIS A 343 7.91 33.18 9.86
C HIS A 343 8.98 32.46 8.99
N HIS A 344 8.75 32.35 7.68
CA HIS A 344 9.70 31.77 6.70
C HIS A 344 10.67 32.85 6.17
N TYR A 345 11.50 33.41 7.06
CA TYR A 345 12.32 34.60 6.74
C TYR A 345 13.39 34.35 5.68
N ALA A 346 13.98 33.16 5.64
CA ALA A 346 15.02 32.82 4.67
C ALA A 346 14.47 32.80 3.24
N GLU A 347 13.29 32.19 3.05
CA GLU A 347 12.58 32.16 1.77
C GLU A 347 12.08 33.55 1.38
N ALA A 348 11.52 34.30 2.34
CA ALA A 348 11.06 35.67 2.12
C ALA A 348 12.20 36.56 1.60
N LEU A 349 13.39 36.44 2.20
CA LEU A 349 14.58 37.17 1.78
C LEU A 349 15.05 36.77 0.36
N LYS A 350 15.06 35.47 0.03
CA LYS A 350 15.44 34.98 -1.31
C LYS A 350 14.53 35.56 -2.40
N VAL A 351 13.22 35.59 -2.16
CA VAL A 351 12.25 36.19 -3.09
C VAL A 351 12.46 37.70 -3.18
N ALA A 352 12.63 38.38 -2.05
CA ALA A 352 12.88 39.81 -1.99
C ALA A 352 14.15 40.23 -2.73
N GLN A 353 15.28 39.55 -2.52
CA GLN A 353 16.55 39.86 -3.19
C GLN A 353 16.46 39.65 -4.71
N ARG A 354 15.65 38.68 -5.16
CA ARG A 354 15.54 38.34 -6.58
C ARG A 354 14.64 39.28 -7.37
N TYR A 355 13.59 39.81 -6.74
CA TYR A 355 12.54 40.56 -7.45
C TYR A 355 12.33 42.00 -6.93
N LEU A 356 12.78 42.32 -5.72
CA LEU A 356 12.47 43.57 -5.00
C LEU A 356 13.72 44.27 -4.45
N ALA A 357 14.92 43.87 -4.88
CA ALA A 357 16.18 44.42 -4.35
C ALA A 357 16.41 45.90 -4.70
N SER A 358 15.78 46.42 -5.75
CA SER A 358 15.88 47.84 -6.11
C SER A 358 15.17 48.72 -5.07
N PRO A 359 15.85 49.72 -4.49
CA PRO A 359 15.25 50.66 -3.53
C PRO A 359 14.03 51.40 -4.10
N GLU A 360 14.03 51.69 -5.40
CA GLU A 360 12.94 52.38 -6.09
C GLU A 360 11.71 51.48 -6.20
N THR A 361 11.90 50.21 -6.56
CA THR A 361 10.84 49.20 -6.60
C THR A 361 10.27 48.94 -5.20
N ALA A 362 11.13 48.84 -4.19
CA ALA A 362 10.72 48.63 -2.81
C ALA A 362 9.84 49.77 -2.27
N LYS A 363 10.22 51.03 -2.53
CA LYS A 363 9.42 52.20 -2.16
C LYS A 363 8.12 52.28 -2.94
N ARG A 364 8.16 52.04 -4.26
CA ARG A 364 6.97 52.07 -5.14
C ARG A 364 5.88 51.09 -4.66
N HIS A 365 6.28 49.90 -4.20
CA HIS A 365 5.34 48.88 -3.71
C HIS A 365 5.16 48.88 -2.18
N LYS A 366 5.68 49.90 -1.47
CA LYS A 366 5.53 50.05 0.00
C LYS A 366 5.98 48.81 0.79
N ILE A 367 7.11 48.21 0.41
CA ILE A 367 7.68 47.02 1.06
C ILE A 367 9.07 47.29 1.68
N ASP A 368 9.61 48.49 1.51
CA ASP A 368 10.90 48.95 2.02
C ASP A 368 11.11 48.70 3.53
N VAL A 369 10.10 48.99 4.36
CA VAL A 369 10.14 48.72 5.82
C VAL A 369 10.24 47.22 6.11
N LEU A 370 9.51 46.39 5.37
CA LEU A 370 9.54 44.93 5.53
C LEU A 370 10.88 44.34 5.09
N LEU A 371 11.45 44.87 4.00
CA LEU A 371 12.78 44.47 3.52
C LEU A 371 13.88 44.84 4.52
N ALA A 372 13.79 46.01 5.15
CA ALA A 372 14.71 46.40 6.20
C ALA A 372 14.63 45.46 7.41
N ARG A 373 13.42 45.03 7.81
CA ARG A 373 13.23 43.99 8.85
C ARG A 373 13.84 42.65 8.45
N LEU A 374 13.63 42.19 7.22
CA LEU A 374 14.23 40.96 6.71
C LEU A 374 15.76 41.01 6.70
N LYS A 375 16.35 42.14 6.33
CA LYS A 375 17.82 42.34 6.38
C LYS A 375 18.37 42.31 7.81
N ALA A 376 17.64 42.86 8.78
CA ALA A 376 18.01 42.79 10.19
C ALA A 376 18.00 41.32 10.69
N ILE A 377 16.95 40.56 10.37
CA ILE A 377 16.87 39.12 10.70
C ILE A 377 17.98 38.33 10.00
N GLU A 378 18.27 38.62 8.74
CA GLU A 378 19.38 38.01 7.99
C GLU A 378 20.72 38.20 8.70
N ARG A 379 21.01 39.41 9.18
CA ARG A 379 22.24 39.70 9.95
C ARG A 379 22.30 38.89 11.24
N LEU A 380 21.21 38.84 12.01
CA LEU A 380 21.11 38.01 13.21
C LEU A 380 21.36 36.52 12.88
N TYR A 381 20.74 35.99 11.83
CA TYR A 381 20.90 34.57 11.47
C TYR A 381 22.29 34.27 10.94
N ARG A 382 22.94 35.19 10.22
CA ARG A 382 24.34 35.02 9.81
C ARG A 382 25.28 34.92 11.01
N LEU A 383 25.08 35.76 12.00
CA LEU A 383 25.86 35.74 13.24
C LEU A 383 25.74 34.39 13.95
N VAL A 384 24.52 33.91 14.13
CA VAL A 384 24.28 32.60 14.76
C VAL A 384 24.84 31.47 13.89
N ALA A 385 24.71 31.57 12.57
CA ALA A 385 25.29 30.59 11.64
C ALA A 385 26.82 30.52 11.78
N LEU A 386 27.51 31.67 11.83
CA LEU A 386 28.96 31.76 12.02
C LEU A 386 29.39 31.10 13.32
N HIS A 387 28.64 31.31 14.41
CA HIS A 387 28.90 30.64 15.68
C HIS A 387 28.89 29.10 15.53
N TYR A 388 27.88 28.55 14.85
CA TYR A 388 27.78 27.11 14.63
C TYR A 388 28.73 26.58 13.56
N GLN A 389 29.14 27.41 12.59
CA GLN A 389 30.16 27.04 11.59
C GLN A 389 31.46 26.58 12.26
N MET A 390 31.85 27.25 13.35
CA MET A 390 33.04 26.90 14.16
C MET A 390 32.92 25.56 14.91
N ASN A 391 31.72 24.96 14.89
CA ASN A 391 31.41 23.70 15.54
C ASN A 391 31.12 22.56 14.55
N VAL A 392 31.29 22.79 13.24
CA VAL A 392 31.20 21.74 12.22
C VAL A 392 32.20 20.61 12.53
N GLY A 393 31.73 19.37 12.40
CA GLY A 393 32.46 18.15 12.76
C GLY A 393 32.29 17.71 14.22
N LYS A 394 31.81 18.59 15.12
CA LYS A 394 31.64 18.32 16.56
C LYS A 394 30.24 17.78 16.89
N LYS A 395 30.14 17.03 17.98
CA LYS A 395 28.85 16.66 18.59
C LYS A 395 28.32 17.83 19.41
N MET A 396 27.04 18.13 19.27
CA MET A 396 26.37 19.22 19.96
C MET A 396 24.95 18.84 20.38
N GLU A 397 24.47 19.48 21.44
CA GLU A 397 23.08 19.43 21.90
C GLU A 397 22.46 20.82 21.69
N LEU A 398 21.49 20.91 20.78
CA LEU A 398 20.74 22.13 20.49
C LEU A 398 19.46 22.16 21.32
N THR A 399 19.10 23.33 21.85
CA THR A 399 17.82 23.56 22.52
C THR A 399 16.87 24.26 21.54
N LEU A 400 15.66 23.71 21.37
CA LEU A 400 14.67 24.21 20.42
C LEU A 400 13.52 24.95 21.11
N TRP A 401 12.89 25.87 20.39
CA TRP A 401 11.64 26.56 20.79
C TRP A 401 10.41 25.89 20.15
N PRO A 402 9.26 25.78 20.86
CA PRO A 402 8.98 26.20 22.24
C PRO A 402 9.46 25.21 23.32
N GLY A 403 10.06 24.10 22.90
CA GLY A 403 10.72 23.14 23.79
C GLY A 403 11.25 21.94 23.01
N GLY A 404 12.30 21.31 23.51
CA GLY A 404 12.94 20.14 22.89
C GLY A 404 14.46 20.26 22.86
N ARG A 405 15.13 19.12 22.72
CA ARG A 405 16.59 19.08 22.53
C ARG A 405 16.94 18.13 21.42
N VAL A 406 17.93 18.52 20.63
CA VAL A 406 18.42 17.72 19.50
C VAL A 406 19.91 17.50 19.67
N ARG A 407 20.31 16.24 19.78
CA ARG A 407 21.71 15.85 19.72
C ARG A 407 22.08 15.51 18.29
N MET A 408 23.11 16.17 17.78
CA MET A 408 23.63 15.91 16.45
C MET A 408 25.14 16.06 16.41
N ARG A 409 25.79 15.33 15.50
CA ARG A 409 27.08 15.71 14.95
C ARG A 409 26.82 16.69 13.81
N LEU A 410 27.26 17.93 13.96
CA LEU A 410 27.08 18.95 12.95
C LEU A 410 27.99 18.64 11.76
N GLU A 411 27.43 18.58 10.56
CA GLU A 411 28.15 18.28 9.31
C GLU A 411 28.30 19.51 8.43
N ASP A 412 27.27 20.36 8.37
CA ASP A 412 27.24 21.52 7.48
C ASP A 412 26.30 22.61 8.05
N VAL A 413 26.55 23.86 7.68
CA VAL A 413 25.69 25.00 7.98
C VAL A 413 25.54 25.82 6.71
N ARG A 414 24.32 25.89 6.19
CA ARG A 414 24.01 26.58 4.93
C ARG A 414 22.57 27.08 4.94
N ASP A 415 22.31 28.18 4.25
CA ASP A 415 20.96 28.77 4.14
C ASP A 415 20.25 28.93 5.49
N PHE A 416 20.98 29.39 6.52
CA PHE A 416 20.48 29.56 7.90
C PHE A 416 19.92 28.27 8.54
N THR A 417 20.39 27.12 8.07
CA THR A 417 19.99 25.79 8.54
C THR A 417 21.24 24.99 8.91
N LEU A 418 21.17 24.34 10.07
CA LEU A 418 22.18 23.41 10.58
C LEU A 418 21.86 22.00 10.07
N PHE A 419 22.83 21.33 9.46
CA PHE A 419 22.72 19.97 8.95
C PHE A 419 23.66 19.06 9.72
N GLY A 420 23.16 17.93 10.19
CA GLY A 420 23.98 16.96 10.91
C GLY A 420 23.39 15.57 10.91
N ARG A 421 23.97 14.69 11.72
CA ARG A 421 23.44 13.36 12.00
C ARG A 421 23.28 13.10 13.48
N ASP A 422 22.21 12.41 13.86
CA ASP A 422 22.03 11.95 15.24
C ASP A 422 22.91 10.73 15.56
N GLU A 423 22.79 10.20 16.79
CA GLU A 423 23.53 9.02 17.24
C GLU A 423 23.19 7.75 16.44
N ALA A 424 22.04 7.71 15.76
CA ALA A 424 21.61 6.62 14.90
C ALA A 424 22.05 6.80 13.42
N GLY A 425 22.75 7.89 13.10
CA GLY A 425 23.21 8.21 11.74
C GLY A 425 22.14 8.81 10.83
N LEU A 426 20.98 9.17 11.37
CA LEU A 426 19.88 9.80 10.62
C LEU A 426 20.17 11.28 10.38
N VAL A 427 19.78 11.78 9.22
CA VAL A 427 19.98 13.19 8.85
C VAL A 427 19.04 14.08 9.67
N VAL A 428 19.62 15.03 10.40
CA VAL A 428 18.93 16.03 11.20
C VAL A 428 19.13 17.40 10.58
N ARG A 429 18.07 18.21 10.56
CA ARG A 429 18.08 19.59 10.05
C ARG A 429 17.39 20.48 11.06
N VAL A 430 18.03 21.59 11.44
CA VAL A 430 17.48 22.56 12.39
C VAL A 430 17.66 23.96 11.83
N GLY A 431 16.56 24.68 11.63
CA GLY A 431 16.60 26.08 11.23
C GLY A 431 17.09 26.96 12.39
N ILE A 432 17.85 28.02 12.11
CA ILE A 432 18.31 28.94 13.17
C ILE A 432 17.13 29.55 13.94
N GLY A 433 16.01 29.84 13.27
CA GLY A 433 14.80 30.35 13.90
C GLY A 433 14.13 29.38 14.88
N GLU A 434 14.44 28.08 14.79
CA GLU A 434 13.91 27.03 15.67
C GLU A 434 14.72 26.91 16.98
N ILE A 435 15.89 27.54 17.05
CA ILE A 435 16.75 27.55 18.25
C ILE A 435 16.10 28.41 19.33
N ALA A 436 16.21 27.96 20.58
CA ALA A 436 15.70 28.70 21.73
C ALA A 436 16.27 30.13 21.81
N GLY A 437 15.42 31.08 22.18
CA GLY A 437 15.71 32.52 22.00
C GLY A 437 16.75 33.04 22.97
N ASP A 438 16.75 32.50 24.17
CA ASP A 438 17.80 32.67 25.17
C ASP A 438 19.16 32.15 24.68
N VAL A 439 19.19 31.04 23.94
CA VAL A 439 20.42 30.54 23.31
C VAL A 439 20.91 31.49 22.22
N ILE A 440 19.99 32.00 21.38
CA ILE A 440 20.33 33.01 20.35
C ILE A 440 20.86 34.29 21.01
N GLU A 441 20.17 34.81 22.03
CA GLU A 441 20.62 35.97 22.81
C GLU A 441 22.02 35.75 23.41
N ALA A 442 22.28 34.57 23.98
CA ALA A 442 23.57 34.24 24.57
C ALA A 442 24.69 34.13 23.53
N ILE A 443 24.38 33.71 22.30
CA ILE A 443 25.34 33.72 21.18
C ILE A 443 25.62 35.15 20.76
N VAL A 444 24.59 35.98 20.60
CA VAL A 444 24.71 37.39 20.22
C VAL A 444 25.47 38.20 21.28
N ALA A 445 25.23 37.95 22.57
CA ALA A 445 25.89 38.65 23.67
C ALA A 445 27.41 38.41 23.73
N LYS A 446 27.92 37.39 23.03
CA LYS A 446 29.37 37.12 22.90
C LYS A 446 30.01 37.93 21.78
N GLU A 447 29.24 38.63 20.95
CA GLU A 447 29.80 39.59 20.00
C GLU A 447 30.24 40.87 20.72
N THR A 448 31.38 41.41 20.29
CA THR A 448 32.05 42.55 20.94
C THR A 448 31.37 43.90 20.73
N SER A 449 30.38 44.02 19.83
CA SER A 449 29.72 45.29 19.52
C SER A 449 28.21 45.16 19.33
N PRO A 450 27.36 45.68 20.24
CA PRO A 450 25.91 45.67 20.07
C PRO A 450 25.48 46.58 18.91
N SER A 451 24.57 46.10 18.05
CA SER A 451 24.05 46.82 16.89
C SER A 451 22.55 47.05 17.01
N ALA A 452 22.11 48.27 16.65
CA ALA A 452 20.70 48.65 16.61
C ALA A 452 19.86 47.69 15.74
N GLU A 453 20.41 47.18 14.63
CA GLU A 453 19.70 46.25 13.75
C GLU A 453 19.55 44.86 14.36
N ILE A 454 20.56 44.39 15.10
CA ILE A 454 20.49 43.10 15.80
C ILE A 454 19.45 43.17 16.91
N GLU A 455 19.41 44.28 17.67
CA GLU A 455 18.39 44.50 18.69
C GLU A 455 16.97 44.57 18.07
N LEU A 456 16.79 45.17 16.90
CA LEU A 456 15.51 45.14 16.17
C LEU A 456 15.12 43.72 15.72
N ALA A 457 16.08 42.90 15.28
CA ALA A 457 15.84 41.52 14.89
C ALA A 457 15.48 40.64 16.10
N LEU A 458 16.14 40.84 17.25
CA LEU A 458 15.80 40.17 18.50
C LEU A 458 14.40 40.59 19.01
N ALA A 459 14.07 41.88 18.92
CA ALA A 459 12.73 42.36 19.23
C ALA A 459 11.66 41.69 18.35
N GLN A 460 11.90 41.61 17.05
CA GLN A 460 11.02 40.90 16.11
C GLN A 460 10.85 39.43 16.49
N MET A 461 11.94 38.71 16.74
CA MET A 461 11.93 37.30 17.15
C MET A 461 11.09 37.08 18.41
N TRP A 462 11.19 37.95 19.42
CA TRP A 462 10.41 37.82 20.65
C TRP A 462 8.93 38.18 20.47
N LEU A 463 8.61 39.13 19.59
CA LEU A 463 7.22 39.39 19.19
C LEU A 463 6.59 38.16 18.52
N ASP A 464 7.32 37.50 17.63
CA ASP A 464 6.86 36.28 16.95
C ASP A 464 6.68 35.10 17.91
N ARG A 465 7.29 35.16 19.09
CA ARG A 465 7.19 34.17 20.17
C ARG A 465 6.26 34.59 21.30
N GLU A 466 5.52 35.68 21.11
CA GLU A 466 4.55 36.24 22.06
C GLU A 466 5.15 36.65 23.43
N ASP A 467 6.45 36.97 23.48
CA ASP A 467 7.11 37.55 24.67
C ASP A 467 7.25 39.06 24.53
N ASP A 468 6.14 39.76 24.77
CA ASP A 468 6.06 41.23 24.73
C ASP A 468 7.06 41.93 25.66
N ARG A 469 7.45 41.27 26.76
CA ARG A 469 8.37 41.85 27.74
C ARG A 469 9.77 41.92 27.16
N LYS A 470 10.28 40.79 26.66
CA LYS A 470 11.60 40.76 26.01
C LYS A 470 11.62 41.60 24.74
N ALA A 471 10.55 41.58 23.95
CA ALA A 471 10.42 42.44 22.78
C ALA A 471 10.59 43.93 23.13
N ARG A 472 9.93 44.41 24.19
CA ARG A 472 10.08 45.80 24.67
C ARG A 472 11.50 46.12 25.14
N GLU A 473 12.14 45.20 25.86
CA GLU A 473 13.51 45.38 26.34
C GLU A 473 14.49 45.58 25.17
N HIS A 474 14.36 44.75 24.12
CA HIS A 474 15.17 44.88 22.90
C HIS A 474 14.85 46.14 22.08
N LEU A 475 13.58 46.56 22.01
CA LEU A 475 13.23 47.82 21.34
C LEU A 475 13.81 49.06 22.04
N GLU A 476 13.84 49.08 23.38
CA GLU A 476 14.49 50.17 24.12
C GLU A 476 16.01 50.18 23.91
N ARG A 477 16.65 49.00 23.86
CA ARG A 477 18.07 48.88 23.50
C ARG A 477 18.34 49.37 22.08
N ALA A 478 17.53 48.94 21.11
CA ALA A 478 17.62 49.41 19.73
C ALA A 478 17.49 50.94 19.63
N ARG A 479 16.54 51.54 20.38
CA ARG A 479 16.36 53.00 20.44
C ARG A 479 17.61 53.71 20.96
N LYS A 480 18.21 53.22 22.04
CA LYS A 480 19.46 53.79 22.61
C LYS A 480 20.64 53.71 21.64
N LEU A 481 20.67 52.70 20.78
CA LEU A 481 21.69 52.51 19.74
C LEU A 481 21.40 53.28 18.44
N GLY A 482 20.37 54.13 18.41
CA GLY A 482 20.07 54.96 17.23
C GLY A 482 19.31 54.23 16.11
N ALA A 483 18.51 53.20 16.44
CA ALA A 483 17.67 52.51 15.45
C ALA A 483 16.72 53.46 14.70
N SER A 484 16.43 53.13 13.43
CA SER A 484 15.52 53.90 12.57
C SER A 484 14.16 54.12 13.24
N PRO A 485 13.67 55.37 13.34
CA PRO A 485 12.36 55.69 13.91
C PRO A 485 11.20 54.96 13.22
N GLN A 486 11.31 54.74 11.91
CA GLN A 486 10.29 54.03 11.12
C GLN A 486 10.19 52.55 11.49
N LEU A 487 11.33 51.89 11.74
CA LEU A 487 11.38 50.48 12.16
C LEU A 487 10.91 50.32 13.60
N LEU A 488 11.32 51.24 14.48
CA LEU A 488 10.83 51.29 15.85
C LEU A 488 9.32 51.50 15.90
N ALA A 489 8.77 52.42 15.09
CA ALA A 489 7.32 52.64 15.02
C ALA A 489 6.57 51.40 14.54
N ALA A 490 7.04 50.75 13.46
CA ALA A 490 6.41 49.55 12.92
C ALA A 490 6.39 48.35 13.89
N LEU A 491 7.42 48.21 14.74
CA LEU A 491 7.44 47.17 15.78
C LEU A 491 6.65 47.57 17.04
N ASN A 492 6.66 48.85 17.41
CA ASN A 492 5.86 49.36 18.53
C ASN A 492 4.35 49.31 18.26
N GLU A 493 3.90 49.47 17.01
CA GLU A 493 2.49 49.31 16.62
C GLU A 493 1.99 47.88 16.87
N LYS A 494 2.88 46.89 16.78
CA LYS A 494 2.57 45.49 17.09
C LYS A 494 2.52 45.18 18.59
N LEU A 495 3.12 46.04 19.42
CA LEU A 495 3.04 45.88 20.87
C LEU A 495 1.71 46.42 21.38
N PRO A 496 1.04 45.73 22.30
CA PRO A 496 -0.16 46.29 22.93
C PRO A 496 0.22 47.60 23.64
N GLN A 497 -0.42 48.71 23.21
CA GLN A 497 -0.18 50.03 23.77
C GLN A 497 -0.40 50.01 25.28
N LYS A 498 0.48 50.71 26.00
CA LYS A 498 0.40 50.91 27.44
C LYS A 498 -0.76 51.86 27.76
N GLN A 499 -2.00 51.42 27.54
CA GLN A 499 -3.18 52.11 28.05
C GLN A 499 -3.17 51.97 29.58
N SER A 500 -3.18 53.12 30.25
CA SER A 500 -3.60 53.26 31.63
C SER A 500 -4.81 52.35 31.87
N ARG A 501 -4.67 51.40 32.81
CA ARG A 501 -5.70 50.39 33.12
C ARG A 501 -7.10 51.00 33.07
N PRO A 502 -7.93 50.71 32.05
CA PRO A 502 -9.36 50.71 32.25
C PRO A 502 -9.64 49.39 32.96
N GLU A 503 -10.53 49.41 33.96
CA GLU A 503 -10.93 48.19 34.65
C GLU A 503 -11.28 47.11 33.62
N ARG A 504 -10.54 45.99 33.64
CA ARG A 504 -10.65 44.82 32.73
C ARG A 504 -12.08 44.31 32.56
N THR A 505 -12.98 44.77 33.41
CA THR A 505 -14.37 44.40 33.56
C THR A 505 -15.34 45.04 32.56
N SER A 506 -15.11 46.27 32.11
CA SER A 506 -16.00 46.95 31.14
C SER A 506 -15.80 46.44 29.69
N PHE A 507 -14.54 46.19 29.31
CA PHE A 507 -14.19 45.73 27.96
C PHE A 507 -14.76 44.34 27.65
N THR A 508 -14.66 43.39 28.59
CA THR A 508 -15.15 42.03 28.38
C THR A 508 -16.66 41.98 28.19
N LEU A 509 -17.42 42.79 28.93
CA LEU A 509 -18.87 42.92 28.74
C LEU A 509 -19.23 43.55 27.39
N THR A 510 -18.46 44.55 26.95
CA THR A 510 -18.65 45.21 25.66
C THR A 510 -18.38 44.25 24.51
N LYS A 511 -17.26 43.52 24.55
CA LYS A 511 -16.90 42.50 23.56
C LYS A 511 -17.88 41.33 23.54
N ALA A 512 -18.39 40.91 24.70
CA ALA A 512 -19.45 39.91 24.77
C ALA A 512 -20.75 40.40 24.11
N ARG A 513 -21.14 41.67 24.29
CA ARG A 513 -22.30 42.26 23.60
C ARG A 513 -22.10 42.31 22.08
N GLU A 514 -20.90 42.62 21.60
CA GLU A 514 -20.61 42.57 20.16
C GLU A 514 -20.67 41.16 19.60
N LEU A 515 -20.14 40.16 20.31
CA LEU A 515 -20.25 38.76 19.92
C LEU A 515 -21.70 38.27 19.90
N ILE A 516 -22.53 38.73 20.84
CA ILE A 516 -23.98 38.46 20.87
C ILE A 516 -24.67 39.12 19.67
N LYS A 517 -24.37 40.39 19.35
CA LYS A 517 -24.86 41.06 18.14
C LYS A 517 -24.46 40.31 16.87
N GLY A 518 -23.23 39.79 16.83
CA GLY A 518 -22.71 38.95 15.75
C GLY A 518 -23.17 37.50 15.77
N ARG A 519 -24.20 37.15 16.56
CA ARG A 519 -24.75 35.78 16.71
C ARG A 519 -23.75 34.69 17.13
N ARG A 520 -22.58 35.08 17.66
CA ARG A 520 -21.53 34.16 18.17
C ARG A 520 -21.76 33.84 19.65
N PHE A 521 -22.93 33.30 19.95
CA PHE A 521 -23.42 33.15 21.33
C PHE A 521 -22.57 32.22 22.21
N GLY A 522 -21.98 31.16 21.64
CA GLY A 522 -21.13 30.21 22.37
C GLY A 522 -19.82 30.85 22.86
N GLN A 523 -19.13 31.57 21.98
CA GLN A 523 -17.91 32.30 22.33
C GLN A 523 -18.18 33.45 23.29
N ALA A 524 -19.31 34.14 23.14
CA ALA A 524 -19.76 35.11 24.12
C ALA A 524 -20.03 34.45 25.48
N LEU A 525 -20.64 33.26 25.52
CA LEU A 525 -20.94 32.53 26.74
C LEU A 525 -19.67 32.08 27.49
N ASP A 526 -18.68 31.54 26.79
CA ASP A 526 -17.42 31.10 27.41
C ASP A 526 -16.62 32.28 27.95
N MET A 527 -16.58 33.37 27.19
CA MET A 527 -15.96 34.62 27.63
C MET A 527 -16.67 35.20 28.86
N LEU A 528 -18.00 35.19 28.89
CA LEU A 528 -18.79 35.65 30.03
C LEU A 528 -18.67 34.74 31.25
N ARG A 529 -18.51 33.42 31.07
CA ARG A 529 -18.27 32.46 32.19
C ARG A 529 -16.91 32.66 32.84
N GLU A 530 -15.88 32.86 32.04
CA GLU A 530 -14.55 33.18 32.56
C GLU A 530 -14.54 34.56 33.23
N PHE A 531 -15.31 35.50 32.68
CA PHE A 531 -15.52 36.82 33.28
C PHE A 531 -16.18 36.75 34.67
N MET A 532 -17.22 35.93 34.83
CA MET A 532 -17.95 35.77 36.10
C MET A 532 -17.06 35.32 37.27
N ARG A 533 -15.96 34.61 37.01
CA ARG A 533 -15.03 34.13 38.04
C ARG A 533 -14.23 35.25 38.71
N ARG A 534 -14.08 36.39 38.05
CA ARG A 534 -13.17 37.48 38.47
C ARG A 534 -13.84 38.85 38.56
N ALA A 535 -15.16 38.93 38.35
CA ALA A 535 -15.92 40.18 38.35
C ALA A 535 -16.45 40.54 39.76
N SER A 536 -16.69 41.83 40.01
CA SER A 536 -17.46 42.31 41.18
C SER A 536 -18.95 42.02 41.01
N ASP A 537 -19.72 42.03 42.10
CA ASP A 537 -21.11 41.53 42.11
C ASP A 537 -22.07 42.35 41.22
N ASP A 538 -21.84 43.65 41.05
CA ASP A 538 -22.64 44.51 40.15
C ASP A 538 -22.43 44.15 38.67
N LEU A 539 -21.20 43.77 38.32
CA LEU A 539 -20.82 43.34 36.97
C LEU A 539 -21.24 41.90 36.68
N LYS A 540 -21.31 41.06 37.72
CA LYS A 540 -21.89 39.71 37.62
C LYS A 540 -23.37 39.77 37.22
N LYS A 541 -24.18 40.66 37.81
CA LYS A 541 -25.59 40.83 37.41
C LYS A 541 -25.75 41.20 35.93
N SER A 542 -24.88 42.09 35.44
CA SER A 542 -24.85 42.47 34.02
C SER A 542 -24.42 41.31 33.11
N ALA A 543 -23.42 40.54 33.53
CA ALA A 543 -22.96 39.35 32.82
C ALA A 543 -24.01 38.22 32.83
N GLU A 544 -24.72 38.00 33.93
CA GLU A 544 -25.79 37.01 34.07
C GLU A 544 -26.94 37.25 33.10
N THR A 545 -27.30 38.52 32.91
CA THR A 545 -28.32 38.91 31.92
C THR A 545 -27.89 38.53 30.50
N LEU A 546 -26.63 38.81 30.14
CA LEU A 546 -26.06 38.43 28.84
C LEU A 546 -25.89 36.92 28.69
N ILE A 547 -25.51 36.21 29.75
CA ILE A 547 -25.44 34.74 29.81
C ILE A 547 -26.83 34.14 29.58
N LYS A 548 -27.89 34.73 30.16
CA LYS A 548 -29.27 34.28 29.95
C LYS A 548 -29.71 34.48 28.49
N ILE A 549 -29.32 35.59 27.87
CA ILE A 549 -29.54 35.85 26.43
C ILE A 549 -28.77 34.85 25.57
N CYS A 550 -27.48 34.61 25.85
CA CYS A 550 -26.68 33.60 25.16
C CYS A 550 -27.31 32.21 25.30
N ARG A 551 -27.70 31.80 26.51
CA ARG A 551 -28.33 30.49 26.77
C ARG A 551 -29.68 30.36 26.07
N LYS A 552 -30.50 31.41 26.06
CA LYS A 552 -31.79 31.42 25.34
C LYS A 552 -31.59 31.32 23.82
N ASN A 553 -30.63 32.04 23.25
CA ASN A 553 -30.36 32.00 21.81
C ASN A 553 -29.56 30.76 21.37
N LEU A 554 -28.72 30.20 22.24
CA LEU A 554 -28.11 28.88 22.03
C LEU A 554 -29.14 27.76 22.13
N ARG A 555 -30.24 27.94 22.90
CA ARG A 555 -31.40 27.06 22.87
C ARG A 555 -32.26 27.22 21.61
N VAL A 556 -32.11 28.31 20.85
CA VAL A 556 -32.86 28.62 19.60
C VAL A 556 -31.98 28.41 18.35
N ALA A 557 -30.71 28.06 18.52
CA ALA A 557 -29.83 27.59 17.45
C ALA A 557 -29.97 26.07 17.29
N GLU A 558 -31.05 25.64 16.62
CA GLU A 558 -31.18 24.29 16.10
C GLU A 558 -30.15 24.05 14.99
N ASN A 559 -29.04 23.35 15.32
CA ASN A 559 -28.38 22.29 14.53
C ASN A 559 -27.03 21.87 15.15
N PRO A 560 -26.63 20.58 15.14
CA PRO A 560 -27.31 19.41 15.66
C PRO A 560 -26.36 18.66 16.62
N PHE A 561 -26.64 18.63 17.91
CA PHE A 561 -26.36 17.42 18.70
C PHE A 561 -27.63 16.59 18.62
N SER A 562 -27.96 16.09 17.42
CA SER A 562 -29.09 15.18 17.23
C SER A 562 -28.63 13.76 17.46
N VAL A 563 -28.30 13.43 18.71
CA VAL A 563 -28.57 12.12 19.29
C VAL A 563 -28.90 12.33 20.77
N GLU A 564 -30.02 11.78 21.23
CA GLU A 564 -30.51 11.82 22.60
C GLU A 564 -29.58 11.13 23.63
N LEU A 565 -28.28 11.44 23.75
CA LEU A 565 -27.36 10.57 24.50
C LEU A 565 -26.29 11.27 25.35
N LEU A 566 -26.44 12.55 25.70
CA LEU A 566 -25.64 13.12 26.79
C LEU A 566 -26.17 12.62 28.14
N ARG A 567 -25.70 11.44 28.58
CA ARG A 567 -25.96 10.93 29.92
C ARG A 567 -24.87 11.42 30.88
N ARG A 568 -25.25 11.67 32.14
CA ARG A 568 -24.27 11.81 33.22
C ARG A 568 -23.56 10.46 33.33
N SER A 569 -22.25 10.42 33.07
CA SER A 569 -21.49 9.20 33.25
C SER A 569 -21.35 8.87 34.74
N ASP A 570 -21.40 7.58 35.03
CA ASP A 570 -21.00 6.95 36.28
C ASP A 570 -19.48 7.07 36.54
N LEU A 571 -18.71 7.43 35.51
CA LEU A 571 -17.26 7.66 35.53
C LEU A 571 -16.80 8.89 36.36
N GLY A 572 -17.73 9.70 36.87
CA GLY A 572 -17.46 10.77 37.84
C GLY A 572 -17.61 12.20 37.30
N ARG A 573 -17.43 13.21 38.17
CA ARG A 573 -17.53 14.63 37.80
C ARG A 573 -16.43 14.99 36.78
N GLY A 574 -16.84 15.38 35.56
CA GLY A 574 -15.95 15.89 34.53
C GLY A 574 -15.92 15.08 33.23
N PHE A 575 -16.52 13.89 33.21
CA PHE A 575 -16.72 13.11 31.98
C PHE A 575 -18.11 13.37 31.40
N CYS A 576 -18.19 13.45 30.08
CA CYS A 576 -19.44 13.46 29.32
C CYS A 576 -19.46 12.20 28.45
N GLU A 577 -20.55 11.44 28.50
CA GLU A 577 -20.76 10.32 27.60
C GLU A 577 -21.38 10.84 26.31
N VAL A 578 -20.82 10.42 25.16
CA VAL A 578 -21.38 10.67 23.84
C VAL A 578 -21.51 9.32 23.16
N THR A 579 -22.72 8.97 22.74
CA THR A 579 -23.02 7.66 22.16
C THR A 579 -23.61 7.85 20.77
N TYR A 580 -23.13 7.05 19.83
CA TYR A 580 -23.65 6.95 18.47
C TYR A 580 -24.16 5.52 18.27
N ASP A 581 -25.46 5.35 18.12
CA ASP A 581 -26.07 4.07 17.75
C ASP A 581 -26.16 3.90 16.22
N PHE A 582 -25.79 4.95 15.49
CA PHE A 582 -25.88 5.08 14.04
C PHE A 582 -27.27 4.70 13.49
N SER A 583 -28.33 4.95 14.25
CA SER A 583 -29.71 4.71 13.80
C SER A 583 -30.14 5.64 12.68
N SER A 584 -29.50 6.81 12.53
CA SER A 584 -29.78 7.82 11.51
C SER A 584 -28.52 8.30 10.81
N THR A 585 -28.63 8.60 9.51
CA THR A 585 -27.54 9.20 8.72
C THR A 585 -27.15 10.60 9.20
N GLU A 586 -28.04 11.30 9.91
CA GLU A 586 -27.74 12.60 10.50
C GLU A 586 -26.62 12.52 11.54
N GLN A 587 -26.45 11.38 12.20
CA GLN A 587 -25.37 11.18 13.17
C GLN A 587 -23.98 11.26 12.51
N LEU A 588 -23.88 10.96 11.22
CA LEU A 588 -22.64 11.13 10.46
C LEU A 588 -22.27 12.60 10.24
N ASN A 589 -23.19 13.55 10.49
CA ASN A 589 -22.87 14.99 10.42
C ASN A 589 -21.86 15.42 11.50
N ASP A 590 -21.72 14.66 12.58
CA ASP A 590 -20.69 14.89 13.61
C ASP A 590 -19.31 14.37 13.20
N TRP A 591 -19.24 13.69 12.06
CA TRP A 591 -18.03 13.07 11.55
C TRP A 591 -17.59 13.74 10.26
N LYS A 592 -16.28 13.80 10.05
CA LYS A 592 -15.67 14.23 8.81
C LYS A 592 -14.99 13.03 8.17
N GLU A 593 -15.51 12.61 7.03
CA GLU A 593 -14.87 11.57 6.22
C GLU A 593 -13.59 12.14 5.57
N TYR A 594 -12.52 11.34 5.57
CA TYR A 594 -11.28 11.70 4.89
C TYR A 594 -10.65 10.47 4.22
N ASN A 595 -10.02 10.69 3.06
CA ASN A 595 -9.36 9.62 2.31
C ASN A 595 -7.85 9.63 2.60
N TRP A 596 -7.33 8.51 3.08
CA TRP A 596 -5.90 8.25 3.14
C TRP A 596 -5.45 7.83 1.73
N PHE A 597 -5.27 8.79 0.82
CA PHE A 597 -4.84 8.54 -0.57
C PHE A 597 -3.64 7.57 -0.61
N SER A 598 -3.90 6.28 -0.80
CA SER A 598 -2.89 5.23 -0.87
C SER A 598 -2.97 4.53 -2.23
N VAL A 599 -1.86 3.93 -2.65
CA VAL A 599 -1.72 3.19 -3.92
C VAL A 599 -2.69 1.99 -4.06
N PHE A 600 -3.49 1.67 -3.02
CA PHE A 600 -4.54 0.65 -3.06
C PHE A 600 -5.90 1.15 -3.59
N ASP A 601 -6.02 2.43 -3.97
CA ASP A 601 -7.24 3.03 -4.54
C ASP A 601 -7.48 2.61 -6.01
N LEU A 602 -7.77 1.32 -6.23
CA LEU A 602 -8.26 0.79 -7.51
C LEU A 602 -9.73 0.33 -7.47
N HIS A 603 -10.42 0.52 -6.34
CA HIS A 603 -11.85 0.25 -6.23
C HIS A 603 -12.62 1.44 -5.67
N ASP A 604 -13.78 1.70 -6.27
CA ASP A 604 -14.76 2.70 -5.85
C ASP A 604 -15.33 2.28 -4.49
N SER A 605 -14.61 2.61 -3.43
CA SER A 605 -14.86 2.11 -2.09
C SER A 605 -15.77 3.12 -1.38
N GLN A 606 -17.02 2.73 -1.11
CA GLN A 606 -18.00 3.57 -0.43
C GLN A 606 -18.30 3.01 0.97
N TRP A 607 -18.34 3.90 1.94
CA TRP A 607 -18.90 3.62 3.26
C TRP A 607 -20.37 4.05 3.28
N ARG A 608 -21.24 3.22 3.84
CA ARG A 608 -22.67 3.42 3.91
C ARG A 608 -23.18 3.04 5.29
N LEU A 609 -24.14 3.79 5.78
CA LEU A 609 -24.86 3.44 6.98
C LEU A 609 -26.03 2.53 6.61
N GLU A 610 -25.97 1.26 7.04
CA GLU A 610 -26.97 0.24 6.73
C GLU A 610 -27.44 -0.41 8.04
N GLY A 611 -28.71 -0.19 8.41
CA GLY A 611 -29.33 -0.87 9.55
C GLY A 611 -28.61 -0.65 10.89
N GLY A 612 -28.22 0.59 11.20
CA GLY A 612 -27.48 0.89 12.45
C GLY A 612 -25.99 0.58 12.40
N VAL A 613 -25.45 0.17 11.25
CA VAL A 613 -24.06 -0.25 11.10
C VAL A 613 -23.38 0.52 9.98
N LEU A 614 -22.26 1.17 10.31
CA LEU A 614 -21.41 1.82 9.32
C LEU A 614 -20.56 0.76 8.61
N ARG A 615 -20.88 0.47 7.34
CA ARG A 615 -20.27 -0.58 6.54
C ARG A 615 -19.53 -0.01 5.35
N GLY A 616 -18.32 -0.47 5.08
CA GLY A 616 -17.58 -0.03 3.91
C GLY A 616 -16.31 -0.85 3.65
N SER A 617 -15.56 -0.39 2.65
CA SER A 617 -14.24 -0.91 2.29
C SER A 617 -13.34 0.26 1.86
N GLY A 618 -12.04 0.01 1.63
CA GLY A 618 -11.09 1.01 1.13
C GLY A 618 -10.32 1.79 2.20
N CYS A 619 -9.63 2.86 1.78
CA CYS A 619 -8.68 3.63 2.58
C CYS A 619 -9.29 4.87 3.27
N ARG A 620 -10.59 4.85 3.59
CA ARG A 620 -11.28 6.00 4.22
C ARG A 620 -11.29 5.89 5.74
N GLY A 621 -11.16 7.04 6.41
CA GLY A 621 -11.32 7.18 7.86
C GLY A 621 -12.44 8.18 8.18
N PHE A 622 -13.00 8.06 9.38
CA PHE A 622 -13.96 9.00 9.94
C PHE A 622 -13.31 9.72 11.10
N LEU A 623 -13.20 11.03 11.00
CA LEU A 623 -12.68 11.90 12.06
C LEU A 623 -13.87 12.47 12.83
N TRP A 624 -13.94 12.22 14.13
CA TRP A 624 -14.95 12.86 14.97
C TRP A 624 -14.67 14.36 15.10
N LYS A 625 -15.66 15.21 14.79
CA LYS A 625 -15.49 16.68 14.83
C LYS A 625 -15.32 17.21 16.25
N GLY A 626 -15.74 16.44 17.26
CA GLY A 626 -15.51 16.76 18.67
C GLY A 626 -14.02 16.76 19.02
N TYR A 627 -13.65 17.55 20.03
CA TYR A 627 -12.28 17.65 20.53
C TYR A 627 -12.27 17.35 22.02
N VAL A 628 -11.44 16.38 22.44
CA VAL A 628 -11.30 16.00 23.84
C VAL A 628 -10.10 16.70 24.47
N GLN A 629 -10.36 17.51 25.49
CA GLN A 629 -9.31 18.07 26.34
C GLN A 629 -9.03 17.11 27.51
N GLY A 630 -7.89 16.43 27.47
CA GLY A 630 -7.46 15.57 28.56
C GLY A 630 -7.72 14.09 28.30
N ASP A 631 -8.39 13.45 29.25
CA ASP A 631 -8.57 12.00 29.28
C ASP A 631 -9.77 11.57 28.43
N VAL A 632 -9.65 10.42 27.78
CA VAL A 632 -10.67 9.90 26.89
C VAL A 632 -10.78 8.38 27.01
N ILE A 633 -12.01 7.90 26.92
CA ILE A 633 -12.36 6.50 26.78
C ILE A 633 -13.17 6.39 25.49
N VAL A 634 -12.76 5.51 24.60
CA VAL A 634 -13.45 5.24 23.34
C VAL A 634 -13.82 3.77 23.29
N GLU A 635 -15.10 3.49 23.11
CA GLU A 635 -15.66 2.14 23.03
C GLU A 635 -16.49 1.99 21.76
N PHE A 636 -16.31 0.89 21.05
CA PHE A 636 -17.11 0.56 19.87
C PHE A 636 -17.06 -0.93 19.55
N ASP A 637 -18.10 -1.39 18.87
CA ASP A 637 -18.15 -2.72 18.30
C ASP A 637 -17.70 -2.70 16.83
N ALA A 638 -16.86 -3.66 16.45
CA ALA A 638 -16.38 -3.77 15.08
C ALA A 638 -16.28 -5.21 14.60
N VAL A 639 -16.48 -5.39 13.29
CA VAL A 639 -16.32 -6.67 12.58
C VAL A 639 -15.34 -6.48 11.43
N ALA A 640 -14.19 -7.14 11.49
CA ALA A 640 -13.25 -7.15 10.37
C ALA A 640 -13.75 -8.10 9.26
N LEU A 641 -14.05 -7.57 8.08
CA LEU A 641 -14.57 -8.37 6.96
C LEU A 641 -13.49 -8.97 6.05
N SER A 642 -12.23 -8.54 6.21
CA SER A 642 -11.09 -9.03 5.42
C SER A 642 -10.70 -10.44 5.87
N ARG A 643 -10.82 -11.43 4.96
CA ARG A 643 -10.42 -12.82 5.19
C ARG A 643 -8.90 -13.02 5.27
N THR A 644 -8.13 -12.14 4.64
CA THR A 644 -6.68 -12.27 4.50
C THR A 644 -5.94 -11.47 5.56
N GLN A 645 -6.47 -10.32 5.96
CA GLN A 645 -5.85 -9.41 6.94
C GLN A 645 -6.96 -8.70 7.74
N PRO A 646 -7.62 -9.40 8.69
CA PRO A 646 -8.59 -8.77 9.57
C PRO A 646 -7.89 -7.72 10.43
N ASN A 647 -8.42 -6.50 10.44
CA ASN A 647 -7.80 -5.35 11.08
C ASN A 647 -8.87 -4.39 11.59
N ILE A 648 -8.69 -3.88 12.82
CA ILE A 648 -9.55 -2.88 13.46
C ILE A 648 -8.66 -1.79 14.06
N GLN A 649 -8.95 -0.52 13.79
CA GLN A 649 -8.13 0.60 14.23
C GLN A 649 -8.99 1.72 14.81
N VAL A 650 -8.43 2.37 15.82
CA VAL A 650 -8.90 3.66 16.34
C VAL A 650 -7.69 4.52 16.65
N THR A 651 -7.83 5.82 16.42
CA THR A 651 -6.73 6.76 16.58
C THR A 651 -7.14 7.87 17.53
N ILE A 652 -6.19 8.40 18.28
CA ILE A 652 -6.35 9.68 19.00
C ILE A 652 -5.34 10.62 18.39
N CYS A 653 -5.78 11.69 17.74
CA CYS A 653 -4.91 12.60 16.99
C CYS A 653 -5.02 14.05 17.46
N ASP A 654 -3.95 14.82 17.30
CA ASP A 654 -3.95 16.25 17.63
C ASP A 654 -4.85 17.11 16.71
N ASP A 655 -4.79 18.42 16.91
CA ASP A 655 -5.52 19.45 16.16
C ASP A 655 -4.92 19.76 14.77
N GLY A 656 -4.19 18.82 14.16
CA GLY A 656 -3.65 18.95 12.80
C GLY A 656 -2.13 19.15 12.71
N LYS A 657 -1.40 18.98 13.82
CA LYS A 657 0.08 18.92 13.82
C LYS A 657 0.58 17.54 13.33
N GLY A 658 -0.32 16.57 13.29
CA GLY A 658 -0.17 15.25 12.66
C GLY A 658 0.54 14.23 13.54
N GLU A 659 0.52 14.45 14.86
CA GLU A 659 0.84 13.44 15.87
C GLU A 659 -0.41 12.66 16.25
N ASN A 660 -0.28 11.34 16.38
CA ASN A 660 -1.39 10.49 16.80
C ASN A 660 -0.96 9.22 17.53
N TYR A 661 -1.83 8.75 18.43
CA TYR A 661 -1.76 7.41 19.00
C TYR A 661 -2.74 6.49 18.26
N LEU A 662 -2.19 5.52 17.53
CA LEU A 662 -2.97 4.49 16.84
C LEU A 662 -3.03 3.23 17.71
N PHE A 663 -4.24 2.74 17.93
CA PHE A 663 -4.54 1.47 18.56
C PHE A 663 -5.07 0.53 17.47
N GLY A 664 -4.34 -0.54 17.19
CA GLY A 664 -4.67 -1.44 16.09
C GLY A 664 -4.74 -2.88 16.58
N ALA A 665 -5.85 -3.58 16.32
CA ALA A 665 -5.94 -5.02 16.46
C ALA A 665 -5.72 -5.68 15.09
N GLY A 666 -4.89 -6.72 15.04
CA GLY A 666 -4.60 -7.47 13.80
C GLY A 666 -3.86 -6.68 12.73
N LEU A 667 -3.08 -5.68 13.13
CA LEU A 667 -2.30 -4.87 12.22
C LEU A 667 -1.12 -5.67 11.65
N VAL A 668 -0.95 -5.63 10.33
CA VAL A 668 0.12 -6.33 9.60
C VAL A 668 1.07 -5.29 9.02
N GLU A 669 2.25 -5.13 9.64
CA GLU A 669 3.32 -4.28 9.08
C GLU A 669 4.36 -5.12 8.34
N LEU A 670 5.02 -6.01 9.08
CA LEU A 670 6.01 -6.97 8.60
C LEU A 670 5.89 -8.21 9.50
N GLY A 671 5.48 -9.34 8.92
CA GLY A 671 5.27 -10.59 9.66
C GLY A 671 3.80 -10.83 10.10
N PRO A 672 3.55 -11.63 11.14
CA PRO A 672 2.20 -12.02 11.53
C PRO A 672 1.40 -10.83 12.10
N ALA A 673 0.07 -10.94 12.05
CA ALA A 673 -0.84 -9.92 12.58
C ALA A 673 -0.61 -9.64 14.07
N GLN A 674 -0.56 -8.37 14.44
CA GLN A 674 -0.24 -7.92 15.79
C GLN A 674 -1.28 -6.93 16.33
N ASP A 675 -1.58 -7.05 17.62
CA ASP A 675 -2.21 -5.96 18.35
C ASP A 675 -1.11 -4.96 18.70
N VAL A 676 -1.34 -3.67 18.47
CA VAL A 676 -0.33 -2.62 18.68
C VAL A 676 -0.91 -1.36 19.32
N ILE A 677 -0.05 -0.64 20.05
CA ILE A 677 -0.17 0.79 20.33
C ILE A 677 1.00 1.47 19.65
N ARG A 678 0.73 2.44 18.78
CA ARG A 678 1.73 3.13 17.98
C ARG A 678 1.61 4.63 18.14
N PHE A 679 2.75 5.30 18.12
CA PHE A 679 2.83 6.74 17.96
C PHE A 679 3.23 7.07 16.52
N ASN A 680 2.38 7.81 15.82
CA ASN A 680 2.66 8.34 14.50
C ASN A 680 2.87 9.85 14.61
N GLN A 681 3.68 10.38 13.72
CA GLN A 681 3.98 11.80 13.61
C GLN A 681 4.01 12.19 12.13
N ARG A 682 3.65 13.44 11.83
CA ARG A 682 3.51 13.93 10.45
C ARG A 682 4.80 13.80 9.64
N TYR A 683 5.92 14.01 10.31
CA TYR A 683 7.25 13.97 9.73
C TYR A 683 8.10 13.02 10.59
N GLY A 684 8.21 11.76 10.17
CA GLY A 684 9.03 10.76 10.85
C GLY A 684 8.47 9.35 10.72
N MET A 685 9.27 8.36 11.12
CA MET A 685 8.84 6.97 11.10
C MET A 685 7.83 6.70 12.24
N PRO A 686 6.76 5.94 11.96
CA PRO A 686 5.88 5.41 12.98
C PRO A 686 6.64 4.61 14.04
N ARG A 687 6.36 4.84 15.33
CA ARG A 687 7.01 4.14 16.45
C ARG A 687 6.03 3.27 17.21
N THR A 688 6.22 1.96 17.16
CA THR A 688 5.44 1.02 17.98
C THR A 688 5.86 1.13 19.44
N ILE A 689 4.91 1.46 20.32
CA ILE A 689 5.11 1.63 21.76
C ILE A 689 4.90 0.30 22.49
N ALA A 690 3.85 -0.43 22.12
CA ALA A 690 3.54 -1.76 22.66
C ALA A 690 2.98 -2.66 21.56
N LYS A 691 3.27 -3.96 21.62
CA LYS A 691 2.76 -4.94 20.65
C LYS A 691 2.63 -6.34 21.24
N ARG A 692 1.76 -7.16 20.64
CA ARG A 692 1.66 -8.61 20.88
C ARG A 692 1.06 -9.32 19.65
N PRO A 693 1.15 -10.66 19.53
CA PRO A 693 0.40 -11.39 18.52
C PRO A 693 -1.11 -11.14 18.64
N SER A 694 -1.78 -10.94 17.50
CA SER A 694 -3.21 -10.69 17.46
C SER A 694 -4.00 -11.99 17.28
N PRO A 695 -5.00 -12.26 18.15
CA PRO A 695 -5.91 -13.40 17.96
C PRO A 695 -7.13 -13.05 17.09
N ILE A 696 -7.18 -11.86 16.48
CA ILE A 696 -8.38 -11.46 15.75
C ILE A 696 -8.53 -12.23 14.42
N VAL A 697 -9.78 -12.53 14.09
CA VAL A 697 -10.19 -13.27 12.89
C VAL A 697 -11.32 -12.54 12.17
N ALA A 698 -11.47 -12.81 10.89
CA ALA A 698 -12.51 -12.22 10.06
C ALA A 698 -13.93 -12.65 10.51
N PHE A 699 -14.92 -11.79 10.25
CA PHE A 699 -16.35 -12.00 10.50
C PHE A 699 -16.77 -12.25 11.95
N ARG A 700 -15.86 -12.09 12.91
CA ARG A 700 -16.18 -12.06 14.33
C ARG A 700 -16.37 -10.62 14.78
N LYS A 701 -17.41 -10.40 15.59
CA LYS A 701 -17.64 -9.15 16.31
C LYS A 701 -16.68 -9.06 17.50
N TYR A 702 -16.01 -7.92 17.63
CA TYR A 702 -15.16 -7.59 18.76
C TYR A 702 -15.67 -6.32 19.41
N HIS A 703 -15.60 -6.28 20.74
CA HIS A 703 -15.79 -5.06 21.50
C HIS A 703 -14.42 -4.43 21.77
N ILE A 704 -14.18 -3.25 21.20
CA ILE A 704 -12.93 -2.51 21.32
C ILE A 704 -13.11 -1.40 22.34
N ARG A 705 -12.19 -1.33 23.31
CA ARG A 705 -12.10 -0.21 24.26
C ARG A 705 -10.66 0.29 24.31
N VAL A 706 -10.48 1.58 24.13
CA VAL A 706 -9.18 2.25 24.31
C VAL A 706 -9.32 3.38 25.30
N GLU A 707 -8.27 3.60 26.09
CA GLU A 707 -8.24 4.67 27.08
C GLU A 707 -6.93 5.43 27.03
N LYS A 708 -7.02 6.75 27.11
CA LYS A 708 -5.90 7.64 27.36
C LYS A 708 -6.17 8.38 28.67
N ARG A 709 -5.37 8.09 29.70
CA ARG A 709 -5.48 8.66 31.05
C ARG A 709 -4.15 9.28 31.47
N GLY A 710 -4.05 10.61 31.40
CA GLY A 710 -2.79 11.31 31.54
C GLY A 710 -1.76 10.78 30.54
N SER A 711 -0.73 10.11 31.06
CA SER A 711 0.31 9.47 30.25
C SER A 711 0.08 7.99 29.96
N ARG A 712 -0.97 7.37 30.50
CA ARG A 712 -1.25 5.94 30.33
C ARG A 712 -2.13 5.72 29.10
N LEU A 713 -1.75 4.76 28.27
CA LEU A 713 -2.53 4.26 27.15
C LEU A 713 -2.90 2.81 27.42
N LEU A 714 -4.20 2.50 27.39
CA LEU A 714 -4.73 1.17 27.67
C LEU A 714 -5.55 0.71 26.47
N PHE A 715 -5.37 -0.55 26.08
CA PHE A 715 -6.11 -1.16 24.99
C PHE A 715 -6.75 -2.45 25.49
N PHE A 716 -8.05 -2.60 25.25
CA PHE A 716 -8.86 -3.75 25.62
C PHE A 716 -9.59 -4.31 24.39
N ILE A 717 -9.72 -5.63 24.36
CA ILE A 717 -10.50 -6.37 23.36
C ILE A 717 -11.37 -7.36 24.13
N ASP A 718 -12.68 -7.33 23.90
CA ASP A 718 -13.68 -8.16 24.58
C ASP A 718 -13.54 -8.09 26.13
N GLY A 719 -13.36 -6.87 26.65
CA GLY A 719 -13.20 -6.59 28.08
C GLY A 719 -11.83 -6.98 28.67
N LYS A 720 -11.00 -7.74 27.95
CA LYS A 720 -9.66 -8.11 28.41
C LYS A 720 -8.64 -7.03 28.06
N LYS A 721 -7.85 -6.56 29.03
CA LYS A 721 -6.72 -5.66 28.76
C LYS A 721 -5.67 -6.39 27.92
N VAL A 722 -5.41 -5.88 26.72
CA VAL A 722 -4.53 -6.50 25.74
C VAL A 722 -3.14 -5.88 25.71
N LEU A 723 -3.07 -4.55 25.83
CA LEU A 723 -1.82 -3.79 25.86
C LEU A 723 -1.95 -2.63 26.84
N GLU A 724 -0.81 -2.25 27.42
CA GLU A 724 -0.66 -1.06 28.24
C GLU A 724 0.67 -0.39 27.88
N ALA A 725 0.65 0.93 27.78
CA ALA A 725 1.81 1.74 27.46
C ALA A 725 1.79 3.06 28.22
N ARG A 726 2.93 3.75 28.24
CA ARG A 726 3.03 5.13 28.71
C ARG A 726 3.56 6.04 27.61
N ALA A 727 2.88 7.15 27.36
CA ALA A 727 3.28 8.17 26.40
C ALA A 727 2.69 9.54 26.79
N THR A 728 3.44 10.62 26.57
CA THR A 728 3.08 11.98 27.03
C THR A 728 2.95 13.01 25.90
N ALA A 729 3.06 12.57 24.65
CA ALA A 729 3.05 13.46 23.48
C ALA A 729 1.68 14.14 23.30
N LEU A 730 0.57 13.41 23.46
CA LEU A 730 -0.77 14.00 23.33
C LEU A 730 -1.42 14.29 24.67
N LYS A 731 -1.81 15.56 24.86
CA LYS A 731 -2.60 16.01 26.02
C LYS A 731 -4.11 15.89 25.77
N GLY A 732 -4.55 15.95 24.53
CA GLY A 732 -5.93 15.89 24.07
C GLY A 732 -5.96 15.76 22.54
N GLY A 733 -7.15 15.61 21.95
CA GLY A 733 -7.24 15.34 20.52
C GLY A 733 -8.64 15.02 19.99
N HIS A 734 -8.70 14.83 18.67
CA HIS A 734 -9.80 14.20 17.95
C HIS A 734 -9.65 12.67 17.96
N ILE A 735 -10.70 11.98 17.52
CA ILE A 735 -10.78 10.52 17.39
C ILE A 735 -10.88 10.14 15.91
#